data_AF-A0A4W5NUM3-F1
#
_entry.id   AF-A0A4W5NUM3-F1
#
_cell.length_a   1.000
_cell.length_b   1.000
_cell.length_c   1.000
_cell.angle_alpha   90.00
_cell.angle_beta   90.00
_cell.angle_gamma   90.00
#
_symmetry.space_group_name_H-M   'P 1'
#
loop_
_entity.id
_entity.type
_entity.pdbx_description
1 polymer ?
#
loop_
_entity_poly.entity_id
_entity_poly.type
_entity_poly.pdbx_seq_one_letter_code
_entity_poly.pdbx_strand_id
1 'polypeptide(L)'
;MDQTPQSLIPSQDSGPLSSITSQPTLPQSSIMAQGGSVVAAPQLVGCNVGGSVYQHISVAMPSHGADDLPKVKDKHKSNMKKKFGSIFEGLGKQGNPTLLDKIYTELYITAGESEGVNKEHEVWQMEDTARTKAFEDDAINCNDIFRSLDPKTEENNDKSQSKQEVHIRTVLTKGIAGIGKTVSVQKFILDWAEGIANQDVDFVFALPFRDLNLIKDDCNLLELLSDFHPELTDMKDAKKVVDGKVVFILDGLDESQLPLCFHYNKRLSNVTKTTSVDVLLTNLIKGNMLPSALLWLTSRPAAVDKIPSDCFDRVTEVRGFNDPQKEEYFKKRFSDDENLASKIISHIKTSRSLHIMCHIPVFCWITAMVLGKILSENHHGKLPKTLTEMYIRFLLTLTNMKNKKYHGENQPDPRNLSESDIQIILKLGKLAFQNLENSNLVFSEDNLRGCGINVNEAFLLSGMCTEIFREEDPMFQAKMYSFVHLTIQEFFAALYVAYSYASENVNPFSLRDYQELPRTNYSDSGDRDDDYRDDDYRDDGYRDDGYRDDGYRDDGYSEDEDYRPQHRGSEQQQKTLHDLQRSAVDKALNSKTGHLDLFLRFLLGISLESNQILLKSLQLQTEGDTESIQKTIQYIKDRLSDEKQRQYPSPERCINLFHCLIELNDTSFVNEIQRFLTSKNPAEKELTPAQCSAVAYVLLMSEEVLDKLDLRVYNTTDEGRKRLVPAVRCCRKAILSDCRLTKRCCETVASALQLPDSHLRELDLSVNSLLDLTPLFVGLRSPKCRLESLNLSHINLARSGQELLKAVLMGPHNQPLVLRLTGCDLKDDICETVASALQSAGSCLTELDLSYNKLTDTGVERISTGLMSPHCKLKILRLTGCEITEESCGSLSSAIAVSQLEELRLSCNKLGDSGVKLLSAGLMDPHCQIHTLGLRECNLSRRSCVSLAPVLWSYSVLRELDLRDNNLWYSGMRLLSAGLRNPNCALQNLRLSGCLVTEKGCTFLASALESNPSHLRELDLSFNHPGESGVMLLSDRLKNLHCRLEKLSLDHGGESRIKPGLRKYACQLKMNGMSADGDLTLSEDNTRVVRRTQVHPYPYLDFSDSDDPDYSYRTKKSDKWAKVRCTEPLSDGRFYWQVEWTGWVDIGVTYTPRWDIEKKRSWGLFCCNEQYVFIHSNRFSVISAPRPDPKCIGVYLDFPAGTLSFYSVSSGTLTHLYTYHTTFTEPLYPQFKIMCDESETFGSVKIQTL
;
A
#
# COMPACT_ATOMS: atom_id res chain seq x y z
N MET A 1 -50.63 4.38 -20.29
CA MET A 1 -51.63 5.41 -19.94
C MET A 1 -50.88 6.61 -19.37
N ASP A 2 -50.92 7.80 -19.94
CA ASP A 2 -51.31 8.14 -21.32
C ASP A 2 -50.69 9.49 -21.73
N GLN A 3 -50.35 9.58 -23.02
CA GLN A 3 -50.35 10.75 -23.89
C GLN A 3 -49.66 12.08 -23.48
N THR A 4 -48.66 12.42 -24.30
CA THR A 4 -48.23 13.78 -24.68
C THR A 4 -49.38 14.61 -25.29
N PRO A 5 -49.21 15.94 -25.50
CA PRO A 5 -48.86 16.39 -26.86
C PRO A 5 -47.96 17.66 -26.97
N GLN A 6 -47.04 17.63 -27.95
CA GLN A 6 -46.93 18.49 -29.16
C GLN A 6 -47.13 20.04 -29.08
N SER A 7 -46.72 20.88 -30.05
CA SER A 7 -45.65 20.93 -31.09
C SER A 7 -45.85 22.24 -31.91
N LEU A 8 -44.93 22.61 -32.82
CA LEU A 8 -45.10 23.34 -34.12
C LEU A 8 -43.78 24.12 -34.45
N ILE A 9 -42.99 23.89 -35.52
CA ILE A 9 -43.24 23.90 -37.00
C ILE A 9 -43.28 25.36 -37.53
N PRO A 10 -42.58 25.78 -38.63
CA PRO A 10 -42.55 25.16 -40.00
C PRO A 10 -41.15 25.02 -40.64
N SER A 11 -40.93 24.53 -41.88
CA SER A 11 -41.82 24.10 -42.99
C SER A 11 -41.17 23.02 -43.87
N GLN A 12 -41.99 22.25 -44.59
CA GLN A 12 -41.60 21.31 -45.66
C GLN A 12 -41.41 22.04 -47.01
N ASP A 13 -40.75 21.39 -47.99
CA ASP A 13 -41.49 20.89 -49.16
C ASP A 13 -40.76 19.71 -49.86
N SER A 14 -41.38 19.13 -50.88
CA SER A 14 -41.23 17.72 -51.27
C SER A 14 -40.95 17.49 -52.78
N GLY A 15 -40.30 16.37 -53.12
CA GLY A 15 -40.13 15.90 -54.51
C GLY A 15 -39.37 14.57 -54.61
N PRO A 16 -39.71 13.64 -55.54
CA PRO A 16 -39.50 12.20 -55.32
C PRO A 16 -38.70 11.45 -56.42
N LEU A 17 -38.65 10.12 -56.26
CA LEU A 17 -38.40 9.02 -57.24
C LEU A 17 -37.06 8.25 -57.26
N SER A 18 -37.23 6.96 -56.95
CA SER A 18 -36.87 5.81 -57.80
C SER A 18 -35.49 5.14 -57.67
N SER A 19 -35.57 3.81 -57.68
CA SER A 19 -34.48 2.83 -57.66
C SER A 19 -33.96 2.55 -59.07
N ILE A 20 -32.63 2.55 -59.26
CA ILE A 20 -31.97 1.81 -60.33
C ILE A 20 -30.76 1.06 -59.76
N THR A 21 -30.73 -0.24 -59.98
CA THR A 21 -29.59 -1.13 -59.74
C THR A 21 -28.48 -0.88 -60.76
N SER A 22 -27.23 -0.79 -60.32
CA SER A 22 -26.07 -0.99 -61.20
C SER A 22 -24.91 -1.66 -60.46
N GLN A 23 -24.27 -2.61 -61.12
CA GLN A 23 -23.15 -3.40 -60.59
C GLN A 23 -21.84 -2.60 -60.65
N PRO A 24 -20.87 -2.84 -59.74
CA PRO A 24 -19.52 -2.34 -59.93
C PRO A 24 -18.87 -3.04 -61.13
N THR A 25 -18.55 -2.27 -62.17
CA THR A 25 -17.89 -2.75 -63.38
C THR A 25 -16.39 -2.94 -63.14
N LEU A 26 -15.84 -4.05 -63.63
CA LEU A 26 -14.38 -4.24 -63.72
C LEU A 26 -13.78 -3.15 -64.64
N PRO A 27 -12.55 -2.66 -64.36
CA PRO A 27 -11.84 -1.82 -65.30
C PRO A 27 -11.47 -2.62 -66.55
N GLN A 28 -12.21 -2.42 -67.64
CA GLN A 28 -11.82 -2.93 -68.96
C GLN A 28 -10.64 -2.13 -69.50
N SER A 29 -9.53 -2.82 -69.78
CA SER A 29 -8.45 -2.28 -70.60
C SER A 29 -8.94 -2.08 -72.03
N SER A 30 -8.97 -0.84 -72.52
CA SER A 30 -9.24 -0.52 -73.91
C SER A 30 -8.08 0.29 -74.50
N ILE A 31 -7.62 -0.09 -75.68
CA ILE A 31 -6.61 0.63 -76.46
C ILE A 31 -7.34 1.25 -77.66
N MET A 32 -7.29 2.57 -77.79
CA MET A 32 -7.77 3.25 -79.00
C MET A 32 -6.65 3.37 -80.03
N ALA A 33 -6.88 2.84 -81.22
CA ALA A 33 -6.08 3.17 -82.40
C ALA A 33 -6.59 4.46 -83.06
N GLN A 34 -5.69 5.23 -83.69
CA GLN A 34 -6.02 6.43 -84.48
C GLN A 34 -6.81 6.04 -85.75
N GLY A 35 -8.11 5.82 -85.62
CA GLY A 35 -8.98 5.35 -86.70
C GLY A 35 -10.40 4.93 -86.30
N GLY A 36 -10.74 4.91 -85.00
CA GLY A 36 -12.14 4.77 -84.58
C GLY A 36 -12.73 3.36 -84.70
N SER A 37 -11.94 2.31 -84.49
CA SER A 37 -12.43 0.94 -84.36
C SER A 37 -11.77 0.24 -83.17
N VAL A 38 -12.56 -0.56 -82.43
CA VAL A 38 -12.14 -1.28 -81.23
C VAL A 38 -12.01 -2.77 -81.56
N VAL A 39 -10.89 -3.39 -81.21
CA VAL A 39 -10.67 -4.84 -81.30
C VAL A 39 -10.35 -5.37 -79.92
N ALA A 40 -11.05 -6.41 -79.48
CA ALA A 40 -10.81 -7.07 -78.20
C ALA A 40 -9.58 -7.99 -78.26
N ALA A 41 -8.76 -7.99 -77.22
CA ALA A 41 -7.57 -8.85 -77.12
C ALA A 41 -7.95 -10.32 -76.80
N PRO A 42 -7.18 -11.32 -77.28
CA PRO A 42 -7.54 -12.73 -77.15
C PRO A 42 -7.22 -13.32 -75.76
N GLN A 43 -8.04 -14.27 -75.31
CA GLN A 43 -7.71 -15.16 -74.18
C GLN A 43 -6.96 -16.40 -74.67
N LEU A 44 -5.90 -16.78 -73.97
CA LEU A 44 -5.26 -18.10 -74.07
C LEU A 44 -5.82 -19.00 -72.96
N VAL A 45 -6.47 -20.10 -73.33
CA VAL A 45 -6.97 -21.12 -72.40
C VAL A 45 -6.41 -22.48 -72.79
N GLY A 46 -5.75 -23.17 -71.85
CA GLY A 46 -5.34 -24.57 -72.02
C GLY A 46 -4.00 -24.82 -72.74
N CYS A 47 -2.96 -24.00 -72.50
CA CYS A 47 -1.60 -24.28 -72.98
C CYS A 47 -0.56 -24.07 -71.85
N ASN A 48 0.36 -25.03 -71.70
CA ASN A 48 1.54 -24.87 -70.82
C ASN A 48 2.66 -24.16 -71.59
N VAL A 49 3.02 -22.94 -71.15
CA VAL A 49 4.13 -22.18 -71.72
C VAL A 49 5.36 -22.39 -70.84
N GLY A 50 6.29 -23.23 -71.32
CA GLY A 50 7.59 -23.45 -70.68
C GLY A 50 8.57 -22.32 -70.98
N GLY A 51 8.43 -21.17 -70.31
CA GLY A 51 9.35 -20.04 -70.44
C GLY A 51 8.76 -18.70 -69.98
N SER A 52 9.62 -17.77 -69.57
CA SER A 52 9.21 -16.45 -69.08
C SER A 52 8.61 -15.58 -70.19
N VAL A 53 7.39 -15.10 -69.97
CA VAL A 53 6.70 -14.16 -70.88
C VAL A 53 6.92 -12.73 -70.39
N TYR A 54 7.49 -11.87 -71.24
CA TYR A 54 7.75 -10.46 -70.91
C TYR A 54 6.73 -9.55 -71.60
N GLN A 55 6.11 -8.64 -70.83
CA GLN A 55 5.18 -7.63 -71.33
C GLN A 55 5.87 -6.25 -71.32
N HIS A 56 6.32 -5.78 -72.49
CA HIS A 56 6.88 -4.43 -72.62
C HIS A 56 5.76 -3.38 -72.57
N ILE A 57 5.74 -2.58 -71.50
CA ILE A 57 4.94 -1.36 -71.41
C ILE A 57 5.89 -0.17 -71.60
N SER A 58 5.90 0.41 -72.80
CA SER A 58 6.67 1.63 -73.11
C SER A 58 5.87 2.88 -72.73
N VAL A 59 6.13 3.42 -71.54
CA VAL A 59 5.66 4.77 -71.16
C VAL A 59 6.70 5.79 -71.60
N ALA A 60 6.32 6.72 -72.47
CA ALA A 60 7.19 7.82 -72.89
C ALA A 60 7.35 8.85 -71.75
N MET A 61 8.59 9.25 -71.48
CA MET A 61 8.93 10.29 -70.51
C MET A 61 8.42 11.68 -70.94
N PRO A 62 7.74 12.44 -70.06
CA PRO A 62 7.77 13.89 -70.09
C PRO A 62 8.94 14.39 -69.23
N SER A 63 9.92 15.04 -69.86
CA SER A 63 10.95 15.78 -69.15
C SER A 63 10.40 17.13 -68.68
N HIS A 64 10.19 17.33 -67.38
CA HIS A 64 10.39 18.61 -66.67
C HIS A 64 10.35 18.37 -65.15
N GLY A 65 11.11 19.15 -64.39
CA GLY A 65 11.41 18.86 -62.98
C GLY A 65 10.24 19.08 -62.03
N ALA A 66 9.75 17.98 -61.45
CA ALA A 66 9.05 17.97 -60.17
C ALA A 66 9.89 17.17 -59.17
N ASP A 67 9.93 17.58 -57.91
CA ASP A 67 10.65 16.86 -56.85
C ASP A 67 10.05 15.46 -56.71
N ASP A 68 10.87 14.39 -56.67
CA ASP A 68 10.36 13.02 -56.57
C ASP A 68 9.84 12.69 -55.16
N LEU A 69 10.13 13.56 -54.18
CA LEU A 69 9.82 13.43 -52.76
C LEU A 69 8.34 13.16 -52.42
N PRO A 70 7.31 13.83 -53.01
CA PRO A 70 5.91 13.59 -52.66
C PRO A 70 5.45 12.18 -53.06
N LYS A 71 5.86 11.70 -54.26
CA LYS A 71 5.53 10.35 -54.74
C LYS A 71 6.08 9.27 -53.82
N VAL A 72 7.28 9.50 -53.27
CA VAL A 72 7.93 8.56 -52.35
C VAL A 72 7.27 8.60 -50.97
N LYS A 73 6.85 9.77 -50.48
CA LYS A 73 6.02 9.88 -49.26
C LYS A 73 4.70 9.13 -49.41
N ASP A 74 3.99 9.28 -50.53
CA ASP A 74 2.73 8.57 -50.80
C ASP A 74 2.94 7.05 -50.89
N LYS A 75 3.99 6.61 -51.60
CA LYS A 75 4.37 5.19 -51.70
C LYS A 75 4.72 4.60 -50.34
N HIS A 76 5.49 5.32 -49.52
CA HIS A 76 5.87 4.92 -48.16
C HIS A 76 4.64 4.84 -47.23
N LYS A 77 3.75 5.85 -47.22
CA LYS A 77 2.47 5.78 -46.47
C LYS A 77 1.62 4.59 -46.92
N SER A 78 1.50 4.34 -48.22
CA SER A 78 0.78 3.17 -48.75
C SER A 78 1.42 1.84 -48.31
N ASN A 79 2.75 1.76 -48.27
CA ASN A 79 3.47 0.59 -47.77
C ASN A 79 3.25 0.40 -46.26
N MET A 80 3.29 1.46 -45.46
CA MET A 80 3.05 1.39 -44.01
C MET A 80 1.61 0.97 -43.71
N LYS A 81 0.61 1.53 -44.40
CA LYS A 81 -0.79 1.11 -44.30
C LYS A 81 -0.97 -0.38 -44.63
N LYS A 82 -0.29 -0.89 -45.67
CA LYS A 82 -0.31 -2.31 -46.04
C LYS A 82 0.48 -3.19 -45.03
N LYS A 83 1.54 -2.68 -44.41
CA LYS A 83 2.39 -3.41 -43.44
C LYS A 83 1.73 -3.55 -42.06
N PHE A 84 0.94 -2.56 -41.64
CA PHE A 84 0.39 -2.47 -40.27
C PHE A 84 -1.15 -2.41 -40.16
N GLY A 85 -1.90 -2.30 -41.26
CA GLY A 85 -3.36 -2.26 -41.25
C GLY A 85 -4.08 -3.55 -40.82
N SER A 86 -3.34 -4.63 -40.55
CA SER A 86 -3.91 -5.90 -40.10
C SER A 86 -3.00 -6.68 -39.15
N ILE A 87 -3.61 -7.36 -38.19
CA ILE A 87 -2.94 -8.26 -37.24
C ILE A 87 -3.20 -9.73 -37.61
N PHE A 88 -2.18 -10.56 -37.45
CA PHE A 88 -2.28 -12.02 -37.56
C PHE A 88 -2.42 -12.66 -36.17
N GLU A 89 -3.59 -13.22 -35.89
CA GLU A 89 -3.97 -13.69 -34.57
C GLU A 89 -3.62 -15.17 -34.36
N GLY A 90 -2.34 -15.52 -34.54
CA GLY A 90 -1.86 -16.87 -34.25
C GLY A 90 -2.24 -17.95 -35.27
N LEU A 91 -2.72 -17.55 -36.45
CA LEU A 91 -2.85 -18.43 -37.60
C LEU A 91 -1.96 -17.86 -38.71
N GLY A 92 -0.81 -18.51 -38.95
CA GLY A 92 0.20 -18.05 -39.91
C GLY A 92 -0.34 -17.76 -41.31
N LYS A 93 0.42 -16.98 -42.09
CA LYS A 93 0.16 -16.22 -43.35
C LYS A 93 -0.99 -16.67 -44.31
N GLN A 94 -1.48 -17.90 -44.23
CA GLN A 94 -2.66 -18.44 -44.93
C GLN A 94 -3.96 -18.37 -44.07
N GLY A 95 -4.04 -17.52 -43.06
CA GLY A 95 -5.28 -17.16 -42.36
C GLY A 95 -5.82 -15.82 -42.89
N ASN A 96 -7.14 -15.59 -42.80
CA ASN A 96 -7.69 -14.26 -43.11
C ASN A 96 -7.16 -13.25 -42.08
N PRO A 97 -6.46 -12.18 -42.50
CA PRO A 97 -5.93 -11.19 -41.58
C PRO A 97 -7.06 -10.35 -40.97
N THR A 98 -7.02 -10.11 -39.66
CA THR A 98 -8.00 -9.26 -38.98
C THR A 98 -7.59 -7.80 -39.13
N LEU A 99 -8.47 -6.95 -39.63
CA LEU A 99 -8.24 -5.50 -39.72
C LEU A 99 -8.05 -4.92 -38.32
N LEU A 100 -7.00 -4.12 -38.12
CA LEU A 100 -6.65 -3.57 -36.81
C LEU A 100 -7.82 -2.79 -36.19
N ASP A 101 -8.48 -1.94 -36.98
CA ASP A 101 -9.56 -1.07 -36.50
C ASP A 101 -10.83 -1.83 -36.05
N LYS A 102 -10.99 -3.11 -36.42
CA LYS A 102 -12.09 -3.96 -35.93
C LYS A 102 -11.87 -4.48 -34.51
N ILE A 103 -10.63 -4.56 -34.07
CA ILE A 103 -10.22 -5.18 -32.78
C ILE A 103 -9.50 -4.22 -31.84
N TYR A 104 -9.01 -3.09 -32.37
CA TYR A 104 -8.30 -2.10 -31.57
C TYR A 104 -9.24 -1.43 -30.58
N THR A 105 -8.93 -1.62 -29.30
CA THR A 105 -9.44 -0.83 -28.19
C THR A 105 -8.30 0.05 -27.73
N GLU A 106 -8.56 1.34 -27.51
CA GLU A 106 -7.53 2.28 -27.08
C GLU A 106 -6.92 1.86 -25.75
N LEU A 107 -5.58 1.87 -25.65
CA LEU A 107 -4.88 1.50 -24.43
C LEU A 107 -4.74 2.70 -23.51
N TYR A 108 -4.80 2.43 -22.22
CA TYR A 108 -4.54 3.44 -21.20
C TYR A 108 -3.03 3.67 -21.04
N ILE A 109 -2.55 4.88 -21.38
CA ILE A 109 -1.14 5.28 -21.31
C ILE A 109 -1.03 6.50 -20.39
N THR A 110 -0.14 6.46 -19.40
CA THR A 110 0.09 7.57 -18.45
C THR A 110 1.47 8.19 -18.61
N ALA A 111 1.60 9.49 -18.31
CA ALA A 111 2.89 10.15 -18.13
C ALA A 111 3.61 9.66 -16.86
N GLY A 112 4.94 9.56 -16.90
CA GLY A 112 5.77 9.23 -15.73
C GLY A 112 5.88 7.75 -15.40
N GLU A 113 6.41 7.47 -14.19
CA GLU A 113 6.62 6.13 -13.65
C GLU A 113 5.85 5.96 -12.34
N SER A 114 5.27 4.77 -12.11
CA SER A 114 4.59 4.47 -10.85
C SER A 114 5.41 3.60 -9.89
N GLU A 115 5.21 3.82 -8.59
CA GLU A 115 5.86 3.10 -7.48
C GLU A 115 5.43 1.62 -7.43
N GLY A 116 6.03 0.77 -8.27
CA GLY A 116 5.76 -0.67 -8.29
C GLY A 116 6.27 -1.41 -9.54
N VAL A 117 6.55 -0.67 -10.62
CA VAL A 117 6.81 -1.22 -11.97
C VAL A 117 8.12 -2.02 -12.10
N ASN A 118 9.04 -1.90 -11.15
CA ASN A 118 10.35 -2.59 -11.13
C ASN A 118 10.26 -4.10 -10.78
N LYS A 119 9.08 -4.72 -10.80
CA LYS A 119 8.87 -6.16 -10.54
C LYS A 119 8.31 -6.85 -11.77
N GLU A 120 9.00 -7.87 -12.26
CA GLU A 120 8.76 -8.53 -13.55
C GLU A 120 7.39 -9.22 -13.70
N HIS A 121 6.63 -9.42 -12.60
CA HIS A 121 5.49 -10.32 -12.59
C HIS A 121 4.15 -9.65 -12.90
N GLU A 122 3.59 -10.01 -14.06
CA GLU A 122 2.38 -9.46 -14.67
C GLU A 122 1.18 -9.46 -13.72
N VAL A 123 0.84 -10.63 -13.15
CA VAL A 123 -0.35 -10.84 -12.29
C VAL A 123 -0.44 -9.78 -11.18
N TRP A 124 0.71 -9.41 -10.63
CA TRP A 124 0.80 -8.49 -9.50
C TRP A 124 0.64 -7.02 -9.89
N GLN A 125 1.23 -6.60 -11.02
CA GLN A 125 1.00 -5.25 -11.54
C GLN A 125 -0.46 -5.04 -11.95
N MET A 126 -1.12 -6.09 -12.44
CA MET A 126 -2.53 -6.04 -12.83
C MET A 126 -3.48 -5.92 -11.64
N GLU A 127 -3.19 -6.64 -10.57
CA GLU A 127 -3.92 -6.51 -9.31
C GLU A 127 -3.75 -5.12 -8.68
N ASP A 128 -2.54 -4.57 -8.68
CA ASP A 128 -2.27 -3.26 -8.08
C ASP A 128 -2.81 -2.10 -8.94
N THR A 129 -2.67 -2.18 -10.26
CA THR A 129 -3.18 -1.16 -11.20
C THR A 129 -4.71 -1.17 -11.26
N ALA A 130 -5.37 -2.34 -11.26
CA ALA A 130 -6.84 -2.41 -11.18
C ALA A 130 -7.39 -1.90 -9.83
N ARG A 131 -6.60 -1.95 -8.74
CA ARG A 131 -6.92 -1.31 -7.45
C ARG A 131 -6.60 0.19 -7.44
N THR A 132 -5.93 0.72 -8.47
CA THR A 132 -5.44 2.11 -8.56
C THR A 132 -6.08 2.84 -9.74
N LYS A 133 -7.40 3.09 -9.65
CA LYS A 133 -8.19 3.95 -10.57
C LYS A 133 -7.79 5.45 -10.52
N ALA A 134 -6.53 5.77 -10.22
CA ALA A 134 -6.18 7.04 -9.59
C ALA A 134 -5.69 8.16 -10.51
N PHE A 135 -5.35 7.83 -11.75
CA PHE A 135 -4.57 8.68 -12.65
C PHE A 135 -5.27 8.98 -13.98
N GLU A 136 -6.59 9.23 -13.95
CA GLU A 136 -7.33 9.75 -15.13
C GLU A 136 -6.81 11.13 -15.58
N ASP A 137 -6.19 11.89 -14.67
CA ASP A 137 -5.70 13.25 -14.93
C ASP A 137 -4.38 13.31 -15.75
N ASP A 138 -3.62 12.21 -15.85
CA ASP A 138 -2.31 12.14 -16.56
C ASP A 138 -2.35 11.22 -17.81
N ALA A 139 -3.55 10.92 -18.31
CA ALA A 139 -3.74 10.08 -19.48
C ALA A 139 -3.25 10.78 -20.77
N ILE A 140 -2.27 10.17 -21.45
CA ILE A 140 -1.74 10.65 -22.73
C ILE A 140 -2.37 9.84 -23.86
N ASN A 141 -2.94 10.51 -24.87
CA ASN A 141 -3.32 9.84 -26.11
C ASN A 141 -2.06 9.36 -26.85
N CYS A 142 -2.08 8.14 -27.37
CA CYS A 142 -0.98 7.56 -28.15
C CYS A 142 -0.50 8.48 -29.29
N ASN A 143 -1.42 9.17 -29.97
CA ASN A 143 -1.09 10.09 -31.05
C ASN A 143 -0.48 11.44 -30.58
N ASP A 144 -0.65 11.80 -29.30
CA ASP A 144 -0.13 13.05 -28.70
C ASP A 144 1.18 12.84 -27.91
N ILE A 145 1.82 11.67 -28.04
CA ILE A 145 2.93 11.24 -27.17
C ILE A 145 4.15 12.19 -27.16
N PHE A 146 4.36 12.95 -28.24
CA PHE A 146 5.41 13.96 -28.40
C PHE A 146 4.97 15.40 -28.08
N ARG A 147 3.70 15.64 -27.72
CA ARG A 147 3.19 16.99 -27.39
C ARG A 147 3.41 17.30 -25.91
N SER A 148 3.75 18.57 -25.62
CA SER A 148 3.65 19.09 -24.25
C SER A 148 2.18 19.11 -23.83
N LEU A 149 1.89 18.72 -22.58
CA LEU A 149 0.54 18.80 -22.04
C LEU A 149 0.25 20.26 -21.67
N ASP A 150 -0.77 20.86 -22.30
CA ASP A 150 -1.31 22.16 -21.90
C ASP A 150 -2.01 22.03 -20.54
N PRO A 151 -1.70 22.88 -19.54
CA PRO A 151 -2.39 22.88 -18.25
C PRO A 151 -3.78 23.54 -18.38
N LYS A 152 -4.77 22.81 -18.90
CA LYS A 152 -6.17 23.28 -19.03
C LYS A 152 -7.01 23.17 -17.75
N THR A 153 -6.36 23.14 -16.59
CA THR A 153 -7.01 23.01 -15.27
C THR A 153 -6.51 24.00 -14.22
N GLU A 154 -5.93 25.14 -14.63
CA GLU A 154 -5.69 26.29 -13.74
C GLU A 154 -6.15 27.64 -14.35
N GLU A 155 -7.47 27.84 -14.48
CA GLU A 155 -8.00 29.21 -14.46
C GLU A 155 -8.00 29.73 -13.02
N ASN A 156 -6.87 30.31 -12.58
CA ASN A 156 -6.83 31.59 -11.85
C ASN A 156 -5.39 32.04 -11.50
N ASN A 157 -4.96 33.12 -12.13
CA ASN A 157 -3.97 34.11 -11.64
C ASN A 157 -2.59 33.61 -11.14
N ASP A 158 -1.58 33.66 -12.00
CA ASP A 158 -0.67 34.83 -11.97
C ASP A 158 0.05 35.07 -13.31
N LYS A 159 0.27 36.34 -13.69
CA LYS A 159 0.91 36.74 -14.96
C LYS A 159 2.36 37.17 -14.76
N SER A 160 3.23 36.26 -14.34
CA SER A 160 4.68 36.55 -14.30
C SER A 160 5.61 35.34 -14.33
N GLN A 161 5.55 34.51 -15.38
CA GLN A 161 6.72 33.75 -15.85
C GLN A 161 6.49 33.20 -17.27
N SER A 162 7.36 33.55 -18.21
CA SER A 162 7.41 32.93 -19.53
C SER A 162 8.01 31.52 -19.41
N LYS A 163 7.18 30.53 -19.05
CA LYS A 163 7.57 29.12 -19.05
C LYS A 163 7.97 28.72 -20.47
N GLN A 164 9.22 28.28 -20.66
CA GLN A 164 9.66 27.66 -21.90
C GLN A 164 8.90 26.35 -22.10
N GLU A 165 8.38 26.12 -23.30
CA GLU A 165 7.90 24.79 -23.69
C GLU A 165 9.07 23.81 -23.63
N VAL A 166 8.93 22.74 -22.85
CA VAL A 166 9.92 21.65 -22.83
C VAL A 166 9.78 20.87 -24.13
N HIS A 167 10.78 20.97 -25.01
CA HIS A 167 10.80 20.22 -26.26
C HIS A 167 11.07 18.74 -25.99
N ILE A 168 10.13 17.87 -26.38
CA ILE A 168 10.19 16.43 -26.13
C ILE A 168 10.67 15.74 -27.41
N ARG A 169 11.89 15.23 -27.39
CA ARG A 169 12.52 14.57 -28.54
C ARG A 169 12.45 13.05 -28.41
N THR A 170 12.78 12.50 -27.25
CA THR A 170 12.92 11.06 -27.01
C THR A 170 11.98 10.60 -25.92
N VAL A 171 11.04 9.72 -26.29
CA VAL A 171 10.05 9.11 -25.38
C VAL A 171 10.37 7.64 -25.17
N LEU A 172 10.37 7.20 -23.90
CA LEU A 172 10.38 5.79 -23.53
C LEU A 172 9.01 5.36 -23.04
N THR A 173 8.45 4.31 -23.64
CA THR A 173 7.20 3.67 -23.20
C THR A 173 7.49 2.33 -22.55
N LYS A 174 7.30 2.28 -21.23
CA LYS A 174 7.42 1.08 -20.39
C LYS A 174 6.09 0.32 -20.34
N GLY A 175 6.15 -0.98 -20.08
CA GLY A 175 4.98 -1.80 -19.77
C GLY A 175 5.31 -3.29 -19.79
N ILE A 176 4.49 -4.09 -19.12
CA ILE A 176 4.65 -5.56 -19.04
C ILE A 176 4.49 -6.25 -20.40
N ALA A 177 4.76 -7.55 -20.48
CA ALA A 177 4.51 -8.31 -21.71
C ALA A 177 3.02 -8.30 -22.04
N GLY A 178 2.67 -8.46 -23.33
CA GLY A 178 1.28 -8.58 -23.79
C GLY A 178 0.39 -7.35 -23.61
N ILE A 179 0.86 -6.31 -22.91
CA ILE A 179 0.08 -5.11 -22.55
C ILE A 179 -0.35 -4.26 -23.75
N GLY A 180 0.24 -4.50 -24.92
CA GLY A 180 -0.13 -3.86 -26.18
C GLY A 180 0.82 -2.77 -26.68
N LYS A 181 2.04 -2.63 -26.15
CA LYS A 181 3.06 -1.66 -26.60
C LYS A 181 3.22 -1.63 -28.13
N THR A 182 3.55 -2.77 -28.74
CA THR A 182 3.67 -2.93 -30.20
C THR A 182 2.37 -2.61 -30.94
N VAL A 183 1.21 -2.92 -30.36
CA VAL A 183 -0.11 -2.62 -30.97
C VAL A 183 -0.38 -1.11 -30.98
N SER A 184 0.05 -0.37 -29.95
CA SER A 184 0.01 1.10 -29.94
C SER A 184 0.91 1.71 -31.01
N VAL A 185 2.13 1.18 -31.16
CA VAL A 185 3.06 1.56 -32.24
C VAL A 185 2.43 1.31 -33.61
N GLN A 186 1.84 0.14 -33.84
CA GLN A 186 1.14 -0.19 -35.09
C GLN A 186 -0.03 0.76 -35.37
N LYS A 187 -0.83 1.11 -34.35
CA LYS A 187 -1.95 2.05 -34.51
C LYS A 187 -1.47 3.48 -34.81
N PHE A 188 -0.44 3.97 -34.13
CA PHE A 188 0.17 5.28 -34.42
C PHE A 188 0.67 5.38 -35.87
N ILE A 189 1.36 4.34 -36.36
CA ILE A 189 1.84 4.30 -37.75
C ILE A 189 0.66 4.26 -38.73
N LEU A 190 -0.40 3.51 -38.41
CA LEU A 190 -1.61 3.44 -39.23
C LEU A 190 -2.32 4.80 -39.29
N ASP A 191 -2.56 5.45 -38.16
CA ASP A 191 -3.24 6.76 -38.08
C ASP A 191 -2.46 7.85 -38.83
N TRP A 192 -1.13 7.82 -38.81
CA TRP A 192 -0.28 8.67 -39.63
C TRP A 192 -0.37 8.36 -41.13
N ALA A 193 -0.34 7.07 -41.50
CA ALA A 193 -0.40 6.62 -42.90
C ALA A 193 -1.78 6.85 -43.53
N GLU A 194 -2.87 6.82 -42.75
CA GLU A 194 -4.24 7.05 -43.19
C GLU A 194 -4.64 8.53 -43.26
N GLY A 195 -3.82 9.44 -42.72
CA GLY A 195 -4.11 10.88 -42.71
C GLY A 195 -4.88 11.37 -41.46
N ILE A 196 -5.04 10.52 -40.44
CA ILE A 196 -5.86 10.78 -39.25
C ILE A 196 -5.12 11.66 -38.23
N ALA A 197 -3.84 11.40 -37.99
CA ALA A 197 -3.02 12.10 -36.98
C ALA A 197 -1.60 12.43 -37.48
N ASN A 198 -0.89 13.31 -36.78
CA ASN A 198 0.55 13.59 -36.97
C ASN A 198 0.99 13.94 -38.41
N GLN A 199 0.15 14.65 -39.18
CA GLN A 199 0.44 15.01 -40.58
C GLN A 199 1.53 16.08 -40.75
N ASP A 200 2.07 16.61 -39.65
CA ASP A 200 3.28 17.43 -39.59
C ASP A 200 4.59 16.61 -39.65
N VAL A 201 4.49 15.27 -39.58
CA VAL A 201 5.62 14.34 -39.72
C VAL A 201 5.73 13.85 -41.16
N ASP A 202 6.91 14.02 -41.76
CA ASP A 202 7.22 13.69 -43.14
C ASP A 202 7.42 12.18 -43.38
N PHE A 203 8.09 11.51 -42.43
CA PHE A 203 8.41 10.08 -42.48
C PHE A 203 8.35 9.44 -41.08
N VAL A 204 7.87 8.20 -41.00
CA VAL A 204 7.83 7.39 -39.78
C VAL A 204 8.54 6.06 -40.04
N PHE A 205 9.70 5.88 -39.42
CA PHE A 205 10.52 4.68 -39.59
C PHE A 205 10.38 3.75 -38.39
N ALA A 206 9.89 2.54 -38.63
CA ALA A 206 9.75 1.50 -37.62
C ALA A 206 10.93 0.54 -37.71
N LEU A 207 11.79 0.55 -36.67
CA LEU A 207 13.01 -0.25 -36.56
C LEU A 207 12.94 -1.12 -35.29
N PRO A 208 12.26 -2.28 -35.35
CA PRO A 208 12.19 -3.19 -34.20
C PRO A 208 13.57 -3.70 -33.79
N PHE A 209 13.87 -3.75 -32.49
CA PHE A 209 15.17 -4.24 -31.98
C PHE A 209 15.43 -5.70 -32.34
N ARG A 210 14.38 -6.52 -32.41
CA ARG A 210 14.40 -7.88 -32.97
C ARG A 210 15.00 -7.97 -34.37
N ASP A 211 14.74 -6.98 -35.20
CA ASP A 211 15.18 -6.97 -36.59
C ASP A 211 16.61 -6.43 -36.69
N LEU A 212 16.89 -5.38 -35.90
CA LEU A 212 18.22 -4.76 -35.77
C LEU A 212 19.30 -5.74 -35.29
N ASN A 213 18.92 -6.77 -34.51
CA ASN A 213 19.82 -7.84 -34.07
C ASN A 213 20.39 -8.71 -35.22
N LEU A 214 19.75 -8.76 -36.40
CA LEU A 214 20.21 -9.62 -37.50
C LEU A 214 21.33 -9.00 -38.35
N ILE A 215 21.52 -7.67 -38.28
CA ILE A 215 22.53 -6.97 -39.08
C ILE A 215 23.90 -7.17 -38.43
N LYS A 216 24.74 -7.97 -39.11
CA LYS A 216 26.10 -8.31 -38.65
C LYS A 216 27.19 -7.49 -39.33
N ASP A 217 26.89 -6.89 -40.48
CA ASP A 217 27.83 -6.07 -41.25
C ASP A 217 27.72 -4.58 -40.87
N ASP A 218 28.80 -3.83 -41.04
CA ASP A 218 28.82 -2.37 -40.82
C ASP A 218 28.01 -1.66 -41.91
N CYS A 219 26.98 -0.91 -41.52
CA CYS A 219 26.12 -0.13 -42.43
C CYS A 219 26.09 1.36 -42.04
N ASN A 220 25.56 2.23 -42.90
CA ASN A 220 25.24 3.61 -42.57
C ASN A 220 23.73 3.81 -42.38
N LEU A 221 23.30 4.97 -41.85
CA LEU A 221 21.88 5.17 -41.50
C LEU A 221 20.94 5.16 -42.73
N LEU A 222 21.42 5.57 -43.90
CA LEU A 222 20.61 5.58 -45.13
C LEU A 222 20.52 4.19 -45.77
N GLU A 223 21.57 3.37 -45.65
CA GLU A 223 21.52 1.93 -45.96
C GLU A 223 20.52 1.24 -45.05
N LEU A 224 20.67 1.37 -43.73
CA LEU A 224 19.76 0.82 -42.73
C LEU A 224 18.29 1.21 -42.99
N LEU A 225 18.03 2.46 -43.34
CA LEU A 225 16.67 2.90 -43.69
C LEU A 225 16.17 2.28 -45.00
N SER A 226 17.04 2.13 -46.01
CA SER A 226 16.68 1.53 -47.29
C SER A 226 16.38 0.03 -47.16
N ASP A 227 17.09 -0.67 -46.28
CA ASP A 227 16.87 -2.10 -45.98
C ASP A 227 15.49 -2.34 -45.36
N PHE A 228 15.09 -1.50 -44.38
CA PHE A 228 13.77 -1.61 -43.73
C PHE A 228 12.62 -1.06 -44.59
N HIS A 229 12.93 -0.14 -45.53
CA HIS A 229 11.98 0.57 -46.38
C HIS A 229 12.50 0.68 -47.83
N PRO A 230 12.40 -0.40 -48.63
CA PRO A 230 12.96 -0.44 -49.99
C PRO A 230 12.44 0.65 -50.93
N GLU A 231 11.25 1.21 -50.68
CA GLU A 231 10.72 2.37 -51.41
C GLU A 231 11.59 3.63 -51.36
N LEU A 232 12.53 3.73 -50.40
CA LEU A 232 13.45 4.87 -50.30
C LEU A 232 14.54 4.83 -51.39
N THR A 233 14.84 3.65 -51.95
CA THR A 233 15.85 3.48 -53.02
C THR A 233 15.46 4.13 -54.35
N ASP A 234 14.18 4.48 -54.53
CA ASP A 234 13.69 5.23 -55.70
C ASP A 234 14.13 6.72 -55.71
N MET A 235 14.71 7.24 -54.63
CA MET A 235 15.16 8.63 -54.55
C MET A 235 16.56 8.86 -55.09
N LYS A 236 16.68 9.89 -55.93
CA LYS A 236 17.97 10.37 -56.48
C LYS A 236 18.89 11.02 -55.45
N ASP A 237 18.33 11.47 -54.31
CA ASP A 237 19.10 12.01 -53.19
C ASP A 237 18.46 11.53 -51.87
N ALA A 238 19.02 10.46 -51.32
CA ALA A 238 18.54 9.85 -50.08
C ALA A 238 18.72 10.77 -48.84
N LYS A 239 19.49 11.86 -48.91
CA LYS A 239 19.62 12.79 -47.77
C LYS A 239 18.34 13.58 -47.52
N LYS A 240 17.54 13.86 -48.56
CA LYS A 240 16.23 14.52 -48.45
C LYS A 240 15.24 13.81 -47.52
N VAL A 241 15.47 12.53 -47.22
CA VAL A 241 14.66 11.75 -46.27
C VAL A 241 14.79 12.28 -44.84
N VAL A 242 15.98 12.73 -44.47
CA VAL A 242 16.32 13.14 -43.10
C VAL A 242 16.42 14.66 -42.91
N ASP A 243 16.15 15.43 -43.97
CA ASP A 243 16.04 16.89 -43.94
C ASP A 243 14.66 17.38 -43.39
N GLY A 244 13.66 16.49 -43.34
CA GLY A 244 12.30 16.78 -42.85
C GLY A 244 12.05 16.42 -41.38
N LYS A 245 10.80 16.54 -40.92
CA LYS A 245 10.42 16.08 -39.57
C LYS A 245 10.21 14.57 -39.59
N VAL A 246 11.13 13.82 -38.97
CA VAL A 246 11.13 12.35 -38.96
C VAL A 246 10.88 11.80 -37.56
N VAL A 247 10.09 10.72 -37.47
CA VAL A 247 9.92 9.91 -36.26
C VAL A 247 10.60 8.55 -36.46
N PHE A 248 11.48 8.15 -35.54
CA PHE A 248 12.04 6.80 -35.44
C PHE A 248 11.37 6.06 -34.29
N ILE A 249 10.83 4.87 -34.55
CA ILE A 249 10.21 4.01 -33.54
C ILE A 249 11.06 2.76 -33.35
N LEU A 250 11.66 2.62 -32.16
CA LEU A 250 12.51 1.50 -31.75
C LEU A 250 11.70 0.56 -30.84
N ASP A 251 10.99 -0.39 -31.44
CA ASP A 251 10.08 -1.30 -30.71
C ASP A 251 10.85 -2.50 -30.12
N GLY A 252 10.61 -2.80 -28.83
CA GLY A 252 11.08 -4.04 -28.18
C GLY A 252 12.52 -4.05 -27.67
N LEU A 253 12.97 -3.03 -26.93
CA LEU A 253 14.34 -2.96 -26.34
C LEU A 253 14.71 -4.18 -25.48
N ASP A 254 13.71 -4.83 -24.84
CA ASP A 254 13.90 -6.09 -24.12
C ASP A 254 14.36 -7.26 -24.99
N GLU A 255 14.12 -7.20 -26.30
CA GLU A 255 14.56 -8.20 -27.27
C GLU A 255 15.95 -7.88 -27.87
N SER A 256 16.55 -6.73 -27.53
CA SER A 256 17.86 -6.33 -28.07
C SER A 256 19.01 -7.16 -27.49
N GLN A 257 19.81 -7.73 -28.39
CA GLN A 257 21.09 -8.41 -28.10
C GLN A 257 22.31 -7.50 -28.36
N LEU A 258 22.08 -6.24 -28.74
CA LEU A 258 23.14 -5.27 -29.02
C LEU A 258 23.81 -4.79 -27.71
N PRO A 259 25.13 -4.50 -27.70
CA PRO A 259 25.85 -4.09 -26.49
C PRO A 259 25.38 -2.76 -25.87
N LEU A 260 24.75 -1.89 -26.67
CA LEU A 260 24.28 -0.54 -26.35
C LEU A 260 25.28 0.27 -25.53
N CYS A 261 26.54 0.28 -25.98
CA CYS A 261 27.69 0.78 -25.22
C CYS A 261 27.81 2.32 -25.21
N PHE A 262 26.82 3.02 -24.63
CA PHE A 262 26.74 4.50 -24.60
C PHE A 262 28.00 5.22 -24.11
N HIS A 263 28.83 4.60 -23.26
CA HIS A 263 30.04 5.18 -22.68
C HIS A 263 31.29 5.00 -23.55
N TYR A 264 31.37 3.91 -24.33
CA TYR A 264 32.54 3.54 -25.13
C TYR A 264 32.38 3.82 -26.62
N ASN A 265 31.14 3.98 -27.10
CA ASN A 265 30.86 4.20 -28.51
C ASN A 265 31.32 5.59 -28.99
N LYS A 266 31.98 5.61 -30.16
CA LYS A 266 32.52 6.82 -30.78
C LYS A 266 31.39 7.77 -31.16
N ARG A 267 31.57 9.07 -30.91
CA ARG A 267 30.61 10.12 -31.28
C ARG A 267 30.53 10.27 -32.80
N LEU A 268 29.34 10.16 -33.39
CA LEU A 268 29.07 10.30 -34.82
C LEU A 268 27.97 11.32 -35.09
N SER A 269 28.16 12.15 -36.11
CA SER A 269 27.17 13.12 -36.59
C SER A 269 26.84 13.00 -38.09
N ASN A 270 27.67 12.31 -38.88
CA ASN A 270 27.42 12.11 -40.31
C ASN A 270 26.64 10.82 -40.56
N VAL A 271 25.46 10.94 -41.18
CA VAL A 271 24.56 9.84 -41.54
C VAL A 271 25.13 8.88 -42.60
N THR A 272 26.10 9.31 -43.41
CA THR A 272 26.67 8.51 -44.51
C THR A 272 27.92 7.71 -44.13
N LYS A 273 28.24 7.59 -42.84
CA LYS A 273 29.42 6.85 -42.38
C LYS A 273 29.01 5.45 -41.95
N THR A 274 29.64 4.43 -42.53
CA THR A 274 29.44 3.02 -42.15
C THR A 274 30.07 2.72 -40.79
N THR A 275 29.29 2.07 -39.92
CA THR A 275 29.68 1.56 -38.59
C THR A 275 28.68 0.50 -38.13
N SER A 276 28.98 -0.22 -37.06
CA SER A 276 28.03 -1.17 -36.47
C SER A 276 26.74 -0.48 -36.01
N VAL A 277 25.62 -1.22 -36.08
CA VAL A 277 24.28 -0.77 -35.68
C VAL A 277 24.24 -0.24 -34.24
N ASP A 278 25.05 -0.83 -33.35
CA ASP A 278 25.21 -0.38 -31.96
C ASP A 278 25.68 1.08 -31.86
N VAL A 279 26.68 1.45 -32.65
CA VAL A 279 27.23 2.81 -32.69
C VAL A 279 26.26 3.78 -33.36
N LEU A 280 25.49 3.33 -34.36
CA LEU A 280 24.43 4.14 -34.98
C LEU A 280 23.30 4.47 -33.98
N LEU A 281 22.71 3.45 -33.35
CA LEU A 281 21.57 3.61 -32.43
C LEU A 281 21.95 4.45 -31.21
N THR A 282 23.12 4.20 -30.59
CA THR A 282 23.58 4.99 -29.43
C THR A 282 23.82 6.46 -29.77
N ASN A 283 24.25 6.80 -31.00
CA ASN A 283 24.39 8.19 -31.46
C ASN A 283 23.07 8.85 -31.88
N LEU A 284 22.12 8.08 -32.42
CA LEU A 284 20.77 8.54 -32.73
C LEU A 284 20.00 8.86 -31.43
N ILE A 285 20.04 7.96 -30.44
CA ILE A 285 19.43 8.16 -29.12
C ILE A 285 20.03 9.40 -28.44
N LYS A 286 21.36 9.50 -28.34
CA LYS A 286 22.05 10.67 -27.77
C LYS A 286 21.88 12.00 -28.56
N GLY A 287 21.25 11.99 -29.74
CA GLY A 287 21.07 13.20 -30.56
C GLY A 287 22.36 13.76 -31.15
N ASN A 288 23.44 12.97 -31.20
CA ASN A 288 24.66 13.33 -31.92
C ASN A 288 24.43 13.30 -33.45
N MET A 289 23.53 12.41 -33.88
CA MET A 289 23.05 12.25 -35.24
C MET A 289 21.54 12.55 -35.25
N LEU A 290 21.08 13.37 -36.21
CA LEU A 290 19.69 13.84 -36.32
C LEU A 290 19.09 14.40 -35.01
N PRO A 291 19.58 15.55 -34.52
CA PRO A 291 19.09 16.15 -33.28
C PRO A 291 17.62 16.57 -33.36
N SER A 292 17.10 16.90 -34.54
CA SER A 292 15.69 17.30 -34.76
C SER A 292 14.74 16.12 -34.99
N ALA A 293 15.24 14.88 -35.05
CA ALA A 293 14.39 13.70 -35.20
C ALA A 293 13.77 13.28 -33.86
N LEU A 294 12.49 12.89 -33.91
CA LEU A 294 11.74 12.39 -32.76
C LEU A 294 11.97 10.88 -32.62
N LEU A 295 12.16 10.40 -31.39
CA LEU A 295 12.40 9.00 -31.08
C LEU A 295 11.35 8.45 -30.11
N TRP A 296 10.78 7.31 -30.43
CA TRP A 296 9.89 6.56 -29.54
C TRP A 296 10.45 5.16 -29.31
N LEU A 297 10.80 4.83 -28.07
CA LEU A 297 11.31 3.52 -27.67
C LEU A 297 10.24 2.77 -26.87
N THR A 298 10.09 1.46 -27.09
CA THR A 298 9.25 0.61 -26.23
C THR A 298 10.08 -0.46 -25.52
N SER A 299 9.75 -0.76 -24.26
CA SER A 299 10.50 -1.73 -23.46
C SER A 299 9.66 -2.38 -22.36
N ARG A 300 10.03 -3.61 -21.94
CA ARG A 300 9.76 -4.07 -20.57
C ARG A 300 10.64 -3.31 -19.56
N PRO A 301 10.18 -3.09 -18.30
CA PRO A 301 10.94 -2.36 -17.29
C PRO A 301 12.35 -2.89 -17.06
N ALA A 302 12.52 -4.21 -16.98
CA ALA A 302 13.81 -4.87 -16.70
C ALA A 302 14.91 -4.66 -17.75
N ALA A 303 14.57 -4.20 -18.96
CA ALA A 303 15.55 -3.92 -20.02
C ALA A 303 15.87 -2.43 -20.20
N VAL A 304 15.24 -1.55 -19.43
CA VAL A 304 15.44 -0.10 -19.54
C VAL A 304 16.84 0.30 -19.12
N ASP A 305 17.41 -0.36 -18.11
CA ASP A 305 18.73 -0.07 -17.55
C ASP A 305 19.88 -0.24 -18.56
N LYS A 306 19.61 -0.83 -19.74
CA LYS A 306 20.53 -0.82 -20.90
C LYS A 306 20.78 0.60 -21.45
N ILE A 307 19.91 1.57 -21.17
CA ILE A 307 19.99 2.96 -21.65
C ILE A 307 20.01 3.90 -20.44
N PRO A 308 20.96 4.85 -20.34
CA PRO A 308 20.98 5.85 -19.28
C PRO A 308 19.68 6.67 -19.22
N SER A 309 19.17 6.94 -18.01
CA SER A 309 17.98 7.77 -17.74
C SER A 309 17.99 9.10 -18.47
N ASP A 310 19.17 9.72 -18.53
CA ASP A 310 19.40 11.07 -19.04
C ASP A 310 19.25 11.18 -20.57
N CYS A 311 19.00 10.05 -21.25
CA CYS A 311 18.70 9.98 -22.68
C CYS A 311 17.20 10.15 -23.00
N PHE A 312 16.32 10.27 -21.99
CA PHE A 312 14.87 10.31 -22.17
C PHE A 312 14.28 11.65 -21.68
N ASP A 313 13.57 12.37 -22.56
CA ASP A 313 12.88 13.61 -22.19
C ASP A 313 11.52 13.33 -21.52
N ARG A 314 10.92 12.18 -21.84
CA ARG A 314 9.65 11.71 -21.27
C ARG A 314 9.66 10.19 -21.12
N VAL A 315 9.21 9.72 -19.96
CA VAL A 315 8.81 8.32 -19.76
C VAL A 315 7.28 8.25 -19.74
N THR A 316 6.73 7.19 -20.32
CA THR A 316 5.30 6.85 -20.31
C THR A 316 5.11 5.39 -19.95
N GLU A 317 3.94 5.03 -19.42
CA GLU A 317 3.63 3.67 -18.96
C GLU A 317 2.31 3.19 -19.60
N VAL A 318 2.33 2.06 -20.31
CA VAL A 318 1.11 1.40 -20.81
C VAL A 318 0.52 0.54 -19.70
N ARG A 319 -0.67 0.89 -19.24
CA ARG A 319 -1.38 0.19 -18.16
C ARG A 319 -2.28 -0.95 -18.65
N GLY A 320 -2.69 -0.94 -19.93
CA GLY A 320 -3.63 -1.93 -20.47
C GLY A 320 -5.08 -1.42 -20.49
N PHE A 321 -6.05 -2.30 -20.23
CA PHE A 321 -7.49 -1.99 -20.31
C PHE A 321 -8.12 -1.66 -18.95
N ASN A 322 -8.77 -0.51 -18.85
CA ASN A 322 -9.73 -0.19 -17.80
C ASN A 322 -11.05 -0.97 -17.96
N ASP A 323 -11.95 -0.92 -16.98
CA ASP A 323 -13.18 -1.74 -17.00
C ASP A 323 -14.10 -1.46 -18.22
N PRO A 324 -14.33 -0.20 -18.65
CA PRO A 324 -14.98 0.10 -19.93
C PRO A 324 -14.28 -0.52 -21.14
N GLN A 325 -12.95 -0.37 -21.26
CA GLN A 325 -12.16 -0.89 -22.38
C GLN A 325 -12.19 -2.43 -22.46
N LYS A 326 -12.23 -3.13 -21.32
CA LYS A 326 -12.45 -4.58 -21.27
C LYS A 326 -13.75 -4.96 -21.97
N GLU A 327 -14.85 -4.29 -21.64
CA GLU A 327 -16.14 -4.55 -22.29
C GLU A 327 -16.14 -4.17 -23.76
N GLU A 328 -15.55 -3.02 -24.12
CA GLU A 328 -15.43 -2.54 -25.49
C GLU A 328 -14.70 -3.56 -26.37
N TYR A 329 -13.58 -4.11 -25.88
CA TYR A 329 -12.83 -5.15 -26.58
C TYR A 329 -13.71 -6.37 -26.90
N PHE A 330 -14.43 -6.92 -25.93
CA PHE A 330 -15.30 -8.08 -26.17
C PHE A 330 -16.51 -7.76 -27.06
N LYS A 331 -17.08 -6.55 -26.97
CA LYS A 331 -18.18 -6.09 -27.84
C LYS A 331 -17.71 -5.91 -29.29
N LYS A 332 -16.56 -5.27 -29.52
CA LYS A 332 -15.92 -5.17 -30.84
C LYS A 332 -15.58 -6.54 -31.42
N ARG A 333 -15.00 -7.42 -30.59
CA ARG A 333 -14.55 -8.76 -30.97
C ARG A 333 -15.68 -9.68 -31.42
N PHE A 334 -16.84 -9.57 -30.80
CA PHE A 334 -18.03 -10.36 -31.08
C PHE A 334 -19.16 -9.46 -31.60
N SER A 335 -18.84 -8.52 -32.50
CA SER A 335 -19.81 -7.59 -33.12
C SER A 335 -21.00 -8.29 -33.77
N ASP A 336 -20.79 -9.53 -34.21
CA ASP A 336 -21.75 -10.31 -34.97
C ASP A 336 -22.70 -11.14 -34.06
N ASP A 337 -22.40 -11.25 -32.75
CA ASP A 337 -23.25 -11.91 -31.74
C ASP A 337 -23.16 -11.21 -30.37
N GLU A 338 -24.04 -10.24 -30.15
CA GLU A 338 -24.15 -9.47 -28.89
C GLU A 338 -24.53 -10.34 -27.68
N ASN A 339 -25.24 -11.47 -27.90
CA ASN A 339 -25.61 -12.38 -26.80
C ASN A 339 -24.39 -13.18 -26.32
N LEU A 340 -23.53 -13.61 -27.24
CA LEU A 340 -22.24 -14.23 -26.93
C LEU A 340 -21.32 -13.24 -26.19
N ALA A 341 -21.19 -12.01 -26.71
CA ALA A 341 -20.43 -10.94 -26.07
C ALA A 341 -20.89 -10.69 -24.61
N SER A 342 -22.20 -10.56 -24.41
CA SER A 342 -22.81 -10.31 -23.10
C SER A 342 -22.60 -11.47 -22.12
N LYS A 343 -22.69 -12.73 -22.58
CA LYS A 343 -22.38 -13.92 -21.75
C LYS A 343 -20.92 -13.97 -21.33
N ILE A 344 -19.99 -13.65 -22.25
CA ILE A 344 -18.55 -13.60 -21.96
C ILE A 344 -18.25 -12.51 -20.92
N ILE A 345 -18.74 -11.28 -21.14
CA ILE A 345 -18.56 -10.16 -20.20
C ILE A 345 -19.15 -10.50 -18.83
N SER A 346 -20.35 -11.07 -18.78
CA SER A 346 -20.98 -11.52 -17.53
C SER A 346 -20.13 -12.56 -16.80
N HIS A 347 -19.62 -13.59 -17.50
CA HIS A 347 -18.78 -14.60 -16.88
C HIS A 347 -17.46 -14.01 -16.36
N ILE A 348 -16.81 -13.14 -17.12
CA ILE A 348 -15.60 -12.44 -16.69
C ILE A 348 -15.89 -11.62 -15.42
N LYS A 349 -16.99 -10.87 -15.36
CA LYS A 349 -17.41 -10.15 -14.15
C LYS A 349 -17.64 -11.08 -12.95
N THR A 350 -18.23 -12.27 -13.15
CA THR A 350 -18.40 -13.26 -12.06
C THR A 350 -17.09 -13.91 -11.60
N SER A 351 -16.04 -13.89 -12.41
CA SER A 351 -14.75 -14.51 -12.10
C SER A 351 -13.69 -13.43 -11.91
N ARG A 352 -13.50 -12.99 -10.65
CA ARG A 352 -12.59 -11.88 -10.31
C ARG A 352 -11.17 -12.10 -10.85
N SER A 353 -10.67 -13.34 -10.87
CA SER A 353 -9.39 -13.69 -11.48
C SER A 353 -9.37 -13.44 -12.99
N LEU A 354 -10.40 -13.87 -13.74
CA LEU A 354 -10.51 -13.56 -15.18
C LEU A 354 -10.63 -12.05 -15.43
N HIS A 355 -11.37 -11.33 -14.57
CA HIS A 355 -11.57 -9.89 -14.68
C HIS A 355 -10.30 -9.06 -14.42
N ILE A 356 -9.46 -9.47 -13.45
CA ILE A 356 -8.11 -8.92 -13.30
C ILE A 356 -7.27 -9.30 -14.52
N MET A 357 -7.34 -10.55 -14.98
CA MET A 357 -6.53 -11.01 -16.11
C MET A 357 -6.79 -10.24 -17.40
N CYS A 358 -8.05 -9.93 -17.69
CA CYS A 358 -8.46 -9.09 -18.81
C CYS A 358 -7.98 -7.62 -18.73
N HIS A 359 -7.20 -7.22 -17.73
CA HIS A 359 -6.47 -5.95 -17.79
C HIS A 359 -5.36 -5.95 -18.85
N ILE A 360 -4.72 -7.10 -19.13
CA ILE A 360 -3.77 -7.24 -20.25
C ILE A 360 -4.54 -7.71 -21.51
N PRO A 361 -4.43 -7.00 -22.65
CA PRO A 361 -5.10 -7.39 -23.89
C PRO A 361 -4.84 -8.83 -24.37
N VAL A 362 -3.63 -9.39 -24.13
CA VAL A 362 -3.34 -10.79 -24.50
C VAL A 362 -4.22 -11.80 -23.76
N PHE A 363 -4.56 -11.54 -22.48
CA PHE A 363 -5.50 -12.38 -21.74
C PHE A 363 -6.94 -12.18 -22.22
N CYS A 364 -7.30 -10.99 -22.72
CA CYS A 364 -8.60 -10.79 -23.39
C CYS A 364 -8.68 -11.61 -24.69
N TRP A 365 -7.60 -11.68 -25.47
CA TRP A 365 -7.51 -12.51 -26.67
C TRP A 365 -7.62 -14.01 -26.36
N ILE A 366 -6.83 -14.52 -25.40
CA ILE A 366 -6.92 -15.92 -24.94
C ILE A 366 -8.34 -16.22 -24.44
N THR A 367 -8.91 -15.34 -23.62
CA THR A 367 -10.27 -15.48 -23.07
C THR A 367 -11.33 -15.48 -24.16
N ALA A 368 -11.22 -14.60 -25.16
CA ALA A 368 -12.13 -14.56 -26.30
C ALA A 368 -12.06 -15.87 -27.12
N MET A 369 -10.85 -16.37 -27.42
CA MET A 369 -10.70 -17.63 -28.16
C MET A 369 -11.31 -18.83 -27.42
N VAL A 370 -11.01 -18.96 -26.12
CA VAL A 370 -11.48 -20.10 -25.31
C VAL A 370 -12.98 -20.03 -25.07
N LEU A 371 -13.48 -18.90 -24.53
CA LEU A 371 -14.89 -18.78 -24.15
C LEU A 371 -15.80 -18.65 -25.38
N GLY A 372 -15.36 -17.93 -26.43
CA GLY A 372 -16.10 -17.81 -27.68
C GLY A 372 -16.40 -19.18 -28.28
N LYS A 373 -15.39 -20.06 -28.37
CA LYS A 373 -15.58 -21.43 -28.86
C LYS A 373 -16.52 -22.23 -27.96
N ILE A 374 -16.25 -22.32 -26.66
CA ILE A 374 -17.04 -23.11 -25.70
C ILE A 374 -18.53 -22.72 -25.71
N LEU A 375 -18.81 -21.42 -25.75
CA LEU A 375 -20.18 -20.89 -25.72
C LEU A 375 -20.88 -20.96 -27.08
N SER A 376 -20.13 -20.96 -28.19
CA SER A 376 -20.69 -21.13 -29.55
C SER A 376 -21.06 -22.58 -29.90
N GLU A 377 -20.32 -23.57 -29.39
CA GLU A 377 -20.51 -24.99 -29.73
C GLU A 377 -21.67 -25.67 -28.95
N ASN A 378 -22.50 -24.89 -28.22
CA ASN A 378 -23.67 -25.36 -27.44
C ASN A 378 -23.39 -26.50 -26.44
N HIS A 379 -22.13 -26.72 -26.07
CA HIS A 379 -21.76 -27.72 -25.09
C HIS A 379 -22.13 -27.26 -23.67
N HIS A 380 -22.86 -28.10 -22.92
CA HIS A 380 -23.09 -27.94 -21.48
C HIS A 380 -21.81 -28.10 -20.62
N GLY A 381 -20.63 -27.83 -21.19
CA GLY A 381 -19.36 -27.89 -20.50
C GLY A 381 -19.28 -26.81 -19.43
N LYS A 382 -18.79 -27.16 -18.23
CA LYS A 382 -18.51 -26.18 -17.18
C LYS A 382 -17.54 -25.12 -17.73
N LEU A 383 -17.81 -23.85 -17.44
CA LEU A 383 -16.87 -22.77 -17.71
C LEU A 383 -15.62 -22.94 -16.84
N PRO A 384 -14.42 -22.62 -17.37
CA PRO A 384 -13.17 -22.81 -16.65
C PRO A 384 -13.08 -21.93 -15.41
N LYS A 385 -12.59 -22.49 -14.30
CA LYS A 385 -12.56 -21.82 -13.00
C LYS A 385 -11.17 -21.30 -12.60
N THR A 386 -10.11 -21.98 -13.02
CA THR A 386 -8.72 -21.64 -12.67
C THR A 386 -7.95 -21.15 -13.89
N LEU A 387 -6.80 -20.49 -13.68
CA LEU A 387 -5.97 -20.02 -14.78
C LEU A 387 -5.36 -21.21 -15.55
N THR A 388 -4.99 -22.27 -14.84
CA THR A 388 -4.46 -23.48 -15.48
C THR A 388 -5.49 -24.14 -16.39
N GLU A 389 -6.76 -24.20 -15.97
CA GLU A 389 -7.84 -24.75 -16.80
C GLU A 389 -8.08 -23.92 -18.07
N MET A 390 -7.96 -22.59 -18.00
CA MET A 390 -8.01 -21.70 -19.17
C MET A 390 -6.89 -22.03 -20.17
N TYR A 391 -5.65 -22.20 -19.71
CA TYR A 391 -4.50 -22.46 -20.59
C TYR A 391 -4.52 -23.86 -21.20
N ILE A 392 -5.00 -24.87 -20.45
CA ILE A 392 -5.26 -26.22 -21.00
C ILE A 392 -6.31 -26.15 -22.11
N ARG A 393 -7.43 -25.44 -21.90
CA ARG A 393 -8.47 -25.28 -22.92
C ARG A 393 -8.01 -24.42 -24.11
N PHE A 394 -7.10 -23.47 -23.90
CA PHE A 394 -6.46 -22.70 -24.97
C PHE A 394 -5.57 -23.60 -25.85
N LEU A 395 -4.70 -24.41 -25.24
CA LEU A 395 -3.89 -25.41 -25.94
C LEU A 395 -4.75 -26.37 -26.77
N LEU A 396 -5.75 -27.00 -26.13
CA LEU A 396 -6.68 -27.90 -26.83
C LEU A 396 -7.44 -27.19 -27.96
N THR A 397 -7.82 -25.92 -27.77
CA THR A 397 -8.51 -25.14 -28.81
C THR A 397 -7.62 -24.91 -30.04
N LEU A 398 -6.37 -24.51 -29.83
CA LEU A 398 -5.39 -24.30 -30.91
C LEU A 398 -5.07 -25.59 -31.67
N THR A 399 -4.80 -26.70 -30.97
CA THR A 399 -4.54 -28.00 -31.63
C THR A 399 -5.76 -28.50 -32.41
N ASN A 400 -6.98 -28.33 -31.89
CA ASN A 400 -8.20 -28.64 -32.64
C ASN A 400 -8.37 -27.78 -33.90
N MET A 401 -8.01 -26.49 -33.84
CA MET A 401 -8.06 -25.60 -35.01
C MET A 401 -7.02 -25.99 -36.08
N LYS A 402 -5.81 -26.39 -35.67
CA LYS A 402 -4.81 -27.02 -36.56
C LYS A 402 -5.40 -28.26 -37.23
N ASN A 403 -5.95 -29.20 -36.46
CA ASN A 403 -6.38 -30.50 -36.97
C ASN A 403 -7.55 -30.36 -37.96
N LYS A 404 -8.53 -29.48 -37.68
CA LYS A 404 -9.59 -29.12 -38.65
C LYS A 404 -9.03 -28.51 -39.94
N LYS A 405 -7.96 -27.71 -39.89
CA LYS A 405 -7.36 -27.03 -41.07
C LYS A 405 -6.58 -27.98 -41.99
N TYR A 406 -5.87 -28.97 -41.43
CA TYR A 406 -4.93 -29.80 -42.20
C TYR A 406 -5.36 -31.25 -42.43
N HIS A 407 -6.30 -31.80 -41.65
CA HIS A 407 -6.71 -33.22 -41.74
C HIS A 407 -8.18 -33.45 -42.11
N GLY A 408 -8.98 -32.38 -42.23
CA GLY A 408 -10.41 -32.47 -42.58
C GLY A 408 -11.31 -32.91 -41.42
N GLU A 409 -12.62 -33.05 -41.68
CA GLU A 409 -13.64 -33.27 -40.63
C GLU A 409 -13.65 -34.69 -40.02
N ASN A 410 -12.86 -35.63 -40.55
CA ASN A 410 -12.90 -37.05 -40.18
C ASN A 410 -11.71 -37.51 -39.31
N GLN A 411 -11.55 -36.96 -38.09
CA GLN A 411 -10.72 -37.57 -37.01
C GLN A 411 -11.11 -37.02 -35.61
N PRO A 412 -10.55 -37.54 -34.48
CA PRO A 412 -11.29 -38.00 -33.30
C PRO A 412 -11.87 -36.90 -32.37
N ASP A 413 -12.59 -37.32 -31.31
CA ASP A 413 -13.16 -36.45 -30.24
C ASP A 413 -12.22 -35.28 -29.91
N PRO A 414 -12.70 -34.02 -29.87
CA PRO A 414 -11.88 -32.81 -29.66
C PRO A 414 -11.10 -32.73 -28.34
N ARG A 415 -11.10 -33.80 -27.53
CA ARG A 415 -10.28 -33.98 -26.32
C ARG A 415 -9.03 -34.86 -26.51
N ASN A 416 -8.85 -35.47 -27.68
CA ASN A 416 -7.72 -36.37 -27.95
C ASN A 416 -6.65 -35.72 -28.85
N LEU A 417 -5.49 -35.40 -28.28
CA LEU A 417 -4.29 -35.01 -29.04
C LEU A 417 -3.76 -36.23 -29.83
N SER A 418 -3.21 -36.00 -31.03
CA SER A 418 -2.47 -37.06 -31.73
C SER A 418 -1.08 -37.25 -31.13
N GLU A 419 -0.46 -38.42 -31.34
CA GLU A 419 0.93 -38.67 -30.92
C GLU A 419 1.90 -37.61 -31.50
N SER A 420 1.65 -37.15 -32.73
CA SER A 420 2.44 -36.08 -33.34
C SER A 420 2.27 -34.72 -32.64
N ASP A 421 1.07 -34.41 -32.15
CA ASP A 421 0.80 -33.18 -31.40
C ASP A 421 1.50 -33.21 -30.04
N ILE A 422 1.44 -34.35 -29.35
CA ILE A 422 2.10 -34.60 -28.06
C ILE A 422 3.61 -34.36 -28.20
N GLN A 423 4.26 -34.99 -29.18
CA GLN A 423 5.70 -34.83 -29.39
C GLN A 423 6.11 -33.36 -29.66
N ILE A 424 5.32 -32.58 -30.41
CA ILE A 424 5.63 -31.16 -30.65
C ILE A 424 5.42 -30.33 -29.37
N ILE A 425 4.32 -30.57 -28.63
CA ILE A 425 4.03 -29.90 -27.35
C ILE A 425 5.16 -30.13 -26.34
N LEU A 426 5.69 -31.35 -26.25
CA LEU A 426 6.77 -31.70 -25.32
C LEU A 426 8.11 -31.07 -25.71
N LYS A 427 8.47 -31.07 -27.00
CA LYS A 427 9.69 -30.38 -27.47
C LYS A 427 9.61 -28.87 -27.23
N LEU A 428 8.45 -28.24 -27.48
CA LEU A 428 8.20 -26.83 -27.17
C LEU A 428 8.26 -26.56 -25.66
N GLY A 429 7.73 -27.47 -24.83
CA GLY A 429 7.83 -27.40 -23.38
C GLY A 429 9.26 -27.47 -22.85
N LYS A 430 10.09 -28.36 -23.41
CA LYS A 430 11.52 -28.44 -23.09
C LYS A 430 12.26 -27.14 -23.44
N LEU A 431 12.00 -26.60 -24.62
CA LEU A 431 12.55 -25.30 -25.06
C LEU A 431 12.07 -24.16 -24.16
N ALA A 432 10.80 -24.16 -23.75
CA ALA A 432 10.23 -23.16 -22.85
C ALA A 432 10.91 -23.20 -21.46
N PHE A 433 11.09 -24.39 -20.89
CA PHE A 433 11.76 -24.60 -19.61
C PHE A 433 13.23 -24.14 -19.66
N GLN A 434 13.99 -24.55 -20.68
CA GLN A 434 15.38 -24.13 -20.86
C GLN A 434 15.53 -22.61 -21.02
N ASN A 435 14.63 -21.96 -21.75
CA ASN A 435 14.65 -20.51 -21.90
C ASN A 435 14.18 -19.77 -20.64
N LEU A 436 13.25 -20.35 -19.86
CA LEU A 436 12.82 -19.79 -18.58
C LEU A 436 13.97 -19.83 -17.55
N GLU A 437 14.72 -20.94 -17.46
CA GLU A 437 15.89 -21.04 -16.56
C GLU A 437 17.06 -20.14 -16.98
N ASN A 438 17.27 -19.92 -18.28
CA ASN A 438 18.33 -19.06 -18.80
C ASN A 438 17.89 -17.58 -18.99
N SER A 439 16.67 -17.21 -18.59
CA SER A 439 16.08 -15.86 -18.77
C SER A 439 16.05 -15.36 -20.23
N ASN A 440 15.98 -16.29 -21.19
CA ASN A 440 15.94 -15.98 -22.62
C ASN A 440 14.49 -15.78 -23.11
N LEU A 441 14.27 -14.72 -23.89
CA LEU A 441 12.96 -14.35 -24.45
C LEU A 441 12.83 -14.64 -25.96
N VAL A 442 13.96 -14.83 -26.64
CA VAL A 442 14.06 -15.07 -28.09
C VAL A 442 15.04 -16.22 -28.31
N PHE A 443 14.74 -17.10 -29.26
CA PHE A 443 15.54 -18.28 -29.59
C PHE A 443 15.72 -18.42 -31.11
N SER A 444 16.85 -18.99 -31.52
CA SER A 444 17.23 -19.17 -32.93
C SER A 444 16.72 -20.50 -33.51
N GLU A 445 16.83 -20.64 -34.83
CA GLU A 445 16.63 -21.93 -35.49
C GLU A 445 17.58 -23.02 -34.96
N ASP A 446 18.81 -22.69 -34.55
CA ASP A 446 19.75 -23.66 -33.96
C ASP A 446 19.27 -24.13 -32.58
N ASN A 447 18.58 -23.29 -31.81
CA ASN A 447 17.93 -23.71 -30.57
C ASN A 447 16.76 -24.67 -30.86
N LEU A 448 15.95 -24.42 -31.89
CA LEU A 448 14.89 -25.34 -32.32
C LEU A 448 15.46 -26.69 -32.76
N ARG A 449 16.53 -26.68 -33.56
CA ARG A 449 17.24 -27.89 -34.00
C ARG A 449 17.85 -28.66 -32.83
N GLY A 450 18.43 -27.96 -31.84
CA GLY A 450 18.94 -28.53 -30.60
C GLY A 450 17.87 -29.21 -29.73
N CYS A 451 16.61 -28.74 -29.80
CA CYS A 451 15.46 -29.39 -29.18
C CYS A 451 14.78 -30.44 -30.08
N GLY A 452 15.30 -30.72 -31.29
CA GLY A 452 14.74 -31.68 -32.24
C GLY A 452 13.43 -31.24 -32.89
N ILE A 453 13.15 -29.94 -32.95
CA ILE A 453 11.95 -29.36 -33.57
C ILE A 453 12.25 -29.02 -35.03
N ASN A 454 11.44 -29.52 -35.97
CA ASN A 454 11.49 -29.05 -37.35
C ASN A 454 10.78 -27.68 -37.44
N VAL A 455 11.38 -26.71 -38.15
CA VAL A 455 10.80 -25.38 -38.38
C VAL A 455 9.36 -25.45 -38.92
N ASN A 456 9.09 -26.42 -39.80
CA ASN A 456 7.75 -26.63 -40.35
C ASN A 456 6.77 -27.23 -39.33
N GLU A 457 7.22 -27.98 -38.33
CA GLU A 457 6.38 -28.51 -37.24
C GLU A 457 5.96 -27.41 -36.27
N ALA A 458 6.89 -26.50 -35.91
CA ALA A 458 6.59 -25.34 -35.06
C ALA A 458 5.54 -24.42 -35.71
N PHE A 459 5.61 -24.26 -37.04
CA PHE A 459 4.66 -23.47 -37.83
C PHE A 459 3.22 -23.98 -37.76
N LEU A 460 3.01 -25.29 -37.51
CA LEU A 460 1.67 -25.89 -37.46
C LEU A 460 0.93 -25.58 -36.15
N LEU A 461 1.65 -25.16 -35.09
CA LEU A 461 1.11 -24.66 -33.81
C LEU A 461 1.29 -23.14 -33.66
N SER A 462 1.30 -22.41 -34.79
CA SER A 462 1.56 -20.96 -34.96
C SER A 462 0.74 -19.97 -34.10
N GLY A 463 -0.14 -20.45 -33.20
CA GLY A 463 -0.82 -19.63 -32.19
C GLY A 463 -0.06 -19.50 -30.86
N MET A 464 0.99 -20.31 -30.65
CA MET A 464 1.79 -20.31 -29.43
C MET A 464 3.15 -19.61 -29.59
N CYS A 465 3.74 -19.70 -30.79
CA CYS A 465 5.03 -19.15 -31.14
C CYS A 465 4.92 -18.29 -32.41
N THR A 466 5.65 -17.17 -32.46
CA THR A 466 5.74 -16.27 -33.61
C THR A 466 7.09 -16.43 -34.31
N GLU A 467 7.06 -16.70 -35.63
CA GLU A 467 8.22 -16.46 -36.52
C GLU A 467 8.44 -14.95 -36.60
N ILE A 468 9.70 -14.52 -36.43
CA ILE A 468 10.03 -13.09 -36.32
C ILE A 468 10.22 -12.42 -37.69
N PHE A 469 10.43 -13.19 -38.78
CA PHE A 469 10.85 -12.65 -40.08
C PHE A 469 9.96 -12.97 -41.30
N ARG A 470 10.05 -12.13 -42.35
CA ARG A 470 9.41 -12.29 -43.66
C ARG A 470 10.37 -12.82 -44.73
N GLU A 471 9.85 -13.66 -45.61
CA GLU A 471 10.44 -13.98 -46.92
C GLU A 471 10.17 -12.84 -47.93
N GLU A 472 10.91 -11.73 -47.87
CA GLU A 472 10.90 -10.72 -48.96
C GLU A 472 12.30 -10.21 -49.37
N ASP A 473 13.39 -10.56 -48.64
CA ASP A 473 14.74 -10.03 -48.90
C ASP A 473 15.84 -11.13 -48.94
N PRO A 474 16.69 -11.22 -50.00
CA PRO A 474 17.72 -12.24 -50.14
C PRO A 474 18.88 -12.27 -49.12
N MET A 475 19.10 -11.23 -48.31
CA MET A 475 20.30 -11.16 -47.43
C MET A 475 20.18 -11.88 -46.08
N PHE A 476 18.98 -12.08 -45.52
CA PHE A 476 18.83 -12.57 -44.15
C PHE A 476 18.75 -14.11 -44.07
N GLN A 477 19.87 -14.78 -43.73
CA GLN A 477 19.95 -16.25 -43.67
C GLN A 477 19.58 -16.91 -42.32
N ALA A 478 19.20 -16.15 -41.28
CA ALA A 478 18.95 -16.69 -39.94
C ALA A 478 17.52 -16.43 -39.46
N LYS A 479 16.78 -17.49 -39.06
CA LYS A 479 15.44 -17.38 -38.50
C LYS A 479 15.47 -17.31 -36.96
N MET A 480 14.73 -16.36 -36.41
CA MET A 480 14.52 -16.18 -34.96
C MET A 480 13.04 -16.33 -34.60
N TYR A 481 12.78 -16.74 -33.36
CA TYR A 481 11.47 -17.12 -32.86
C TYR A 481 11.28 -16.68 -31.40
N SER A 482 10.03 -16.45 -31.00
CA SER A 482 9.64 -16.22 -29.61
C SER A 482 8.30 -16.86 -29.31
N PHE A 483 7.98 -17.08 -28.04
CA PHE A 483 6.59 -17.31 -27.63
C PHE A 483 5.79 -16.01 -27.81
N VAL A 484 4.49 -16.13 -28.07
CA VAL A 484 3.57 -14.97 -28.16
C VAL A 484 3.54 -14.18 -26.85
N HIS A 485 3.74 -14.87 -25.72
CA HIS A 485 3.70 -14.28 -24.39
C HIS A 485 4.52 -15.08 -23.38
N LEU A 486 5.03 -14.43 -22.32
CA LEU A 486 5.80 -15.09 -21.27
C LEU A 486 4.97 -16.15 -20.52
N THR A 487 3.70 -15.84 -20.25
CA THR A 487 2.75 -16.78 -19.62
C THR A 487 2.58 -18.09 -20.39
N ILE A 488 2.71 -18.05 -21.72
CA ILE A 488 2.63 -19.24 -22.58
C ILE A 488 3.92 -20.06 -22.39
N GLN A 489 5.09 -19.41 -22.36
CA GLN A 489 6.37 -20.05 -22.04
C GLN A 489 6.34 -20.70 -20.64
N GLU A 490 5.86 -19.99 -19.61
CA GLU A 490 5.72 -20.54 -18.24
C GLU A 490 4.77 -21.74 -18.18
N PHE A 491 3.65 -21.69 -18.90
CA PHE A 491 2.71 -22.81 -18.99
C PHE A 491 3.32 -24.04 -19.69
N PHE A 492 3.99 -23.85 -20.83
CA PHE A 492 4.68 -24.92 -21.55
C PHE A 492 5.83 -25.53 -20.74
N ALA A 493 6.57 -24.70 -20.00
CA ALA A 493 7.60 -25.16 -19.07
C ALA A 493 7.01 -26.01 -17.93
N ALA A 494 5.89 -25.58 -17.33
CA ALA A 494 5.20 -26.34 -16.29
C ALA A 494 4.66 -27.69 -16.82
N LEU A 495 4.11 -27.70 -18.04
CA LEU A 495 3.62 -28.91 -18.70
C LEU A 495 4.76 -29.90 -18.98
N TYR A 496 5.93 -29.42 -19.40
CA TYR A 496 7.12 -30.26 -19.58
C TYR A 496 7.60 -30.88 -18.26
N VAL A 497 7.69 -30.10 -17.19
CA VAL A 497 8.10 -30.60 -15.87
C VAL A 497 7.13 -31.65 -15.33
N ALA A 498 5.81 -31.44 -15.48
CA ALA A 498 4.80 -32.42 -15.13
C ALA A 498 4.92 -33.72 -15.95
N TYR A 499 5.17 -33.60 -17.26
CA TYR A 499 5.36 -34.75 -18.13
C TYR A 499 6.64 -35.54 -17.81
N SER A 500 7.81 -34.88 -17.71
CA SER A 500 9.08 -35.55 -17.41
C SER A 500 9.05 -36.28 -16.06
N TYR A 501 8.30 -35.76 -15.08
CA TYR A 501 8.04 -36.49 -13.85
C TYR A 501 7.18 -37.75 -14.10
N ALA A 502 6.06 -37.64 -14.79
CA ALA A 502 5.18 -38.78 -15.07
C ALA A 502 5.82 -39.85 -15.97
N SER A 503 6.69 -39.48 -16.92
CA SER A 503 7.28 -40.37 -17.92
C SER A 503 8.65 -40.95 -17.53
N GLU A 504 9.49 -40.17 -16.87
CA GLU A 504 10.89 -40.53 -16.56
C GLU A 504 11.16 -40.63 -15.05
N ASN A 505 10.22 -40.18 -14.20
CA ASN A 505 10.38 -40.06 -12.75
C ASN A 505 11.61 -39.22 -12.32
N VAL A 506 12.07 -38.33 -13.20
CA VAL A 506 13.18 -37.40 -12.97
C VAL A 506 12.62 -36.07 -12.45
N ASN A 507 13.22 -35.52 -11.41
CA ASN A 507 13.02 -34.11 -11.04
C ASN A 507 13.98 -33.26 -11.91
N PRO A 508 13.48 -32.45 -12.88
CA PRO A 508 14.34 -31.68 -13.78
C PRO A 508 15.24 -30.67 -13.05
N PHE A 509 14.83 -30.21 -11.85
CA PHE A 509 15.61 -29.30 -11.03
C PHE A 509 16.85 -29.94 -10.37
N SER A 510 16.97 -31.27 -10.38
CA SER A 510 18.10 -32.00 -9.76
C SER A 510 19.30 -32.24 -10.68
N LEU A 511 19.24 -31.82 -11.95
CA LEU A 511 20.24 -32.18 -12.97
C LEU A 511 21.55 -31.35 -12.94
N ARG A 512 21.65 -30.30 -12.12
CA ARG A 512 22.84 -29.42 -12.05
C ARG A 512 23.81 -29.68 -10.89
N ASP A 513 23.43 -30.38 -9.83
CA ASP A 513 24.30 -30.59 -8.66
C ASP A 513 25.56 -31.44 -8.93
N TYR A 514 25.73 -31.96 -10.15
CA TYR A 514 26.83 -32.85 -10.56
C TYR A 514 27.63 -32.42 -11.80
N GLN A 515 27.37 -31.26 -12.40
CA GLN A 515 28.07 -30.84 -13.63
C GLN A 515 28.48 -29.35 -13.65
N GLU A 516 29.39 -28.95 -12.77
CA GLU A 516 30.28 -27.80 -13.04
C GLU A 516 31.56 -27.81 -12.16
N LEU A 517 32.51 -28.70 -12.50
CA LEU A 517 33.92 -28.57 -12.12
C LEU A 517 34.81 -29.02 -13.29
N PRO A 518 35.47 -28.09 -14.01
CA PRO A 518 36.45 -28.45 -15.02
C PRO A 518 37.67 -29.12 -14.38
N ARG A 519 37.89 -30.41 -14.66
CA ARG A 519 39.15 -31.07 -14.32
C ARG A 519 40.28 -30.48 -15.17
N THR A 520 41.18 -29.73 -14.56
CA THR A 520 42.53 -29.52 -15.08
C THR A 520 43.53 -30.01 -14.05
N ASN A 521 44.58 -30.68 -14.52
CA ASN A 521 45.50 -31.44 -13.68
C ASN A 521 46.93 -31.07 -14.09
N TYR A 522 47.76 -30.68 -13.12
CA TYR A 522 49.19 -30.39 -13.21
C TYR A 522 49.64 -29.23 -14.12
N SER A 523 50.18 -28.18 -13.50
CA SER A 523 51.65 -28.08 -13.40
C SER A 523 52.09 -27.18 -12.24
N ASP A 524 53.18 -27.57 -11.61
CA ASP A 524 53.89 -26.85 -10.56
C ASP A 524 54.86 -25.82 -11.19
N SER A 525 54.76 -24.56 -10.81
CA SER A 525 55.84 -23.56 -10.85
C SER A 525 55.36 -22.29 -10.15
N GLY A 526 56.23 -21.70 -9.32
CA GLY A 526 55.92 -20.47 -8.59
C GLY A 526 56.05 -19.23 -9.46
N ASP A 527 55.22 -18.21 -9.16
CA ASP A 527 55.68 -16.91 -8.67
C ASP A 527 54.45 -16.11 -8.20
N ARG A 528 54.56 -15.37 -7.11
CA ARG A 528 53.54 -14.42 -6.63
C ARG A 528 54.23 -13.14 -6.17
N ASP A 529 54.27 -12.17 -7.07
CA ASP A 529 54.43 -10.76 -6.72
C ASP A 529 53.08 -10.04 -6.88
N ASP A 530 52.76 -9.24 -5.87
CA ASP A 530 51.96 -8.01 -5.84
C ASP A 530 51.07 -7.64 -7.05
N ASP A 531 49.77 -7.39 -6.80
CA ASP A 531 49.28 -6.06 -6.39
C ASP A 531 47.76 -6.13 -6.11
N TYR A 532 47.31 -5.51 -5.01
CA TYR A 532 46.16 -4.59 -4.94
C TYR A 532 45.90 -4.22 -3.47
N ARG A 533 45.65 -2.92 -3.26
CA ARG A 533 45.84 -2.26 -1.97
C ARG A 533 44.55 -2.15 -1.16
N ASP A 534 44.72 -2.30 0.15
CA ASP A 534 43.83 -1.73 1.18
C ASP A 534 44.13 -0.22 1.38
N ASP A 535 43.50 0.36 2.41
CA ASP A 535 43.53 1.76 2.90
C ASP A 535 42.45 2.68 2.27
N ASP A 536 41.64 3.44 3.03
CA ASP A 536 41.73 3.82 4.46
C ASP A 536 40.40 3.70 5.23
N TYR A 537 40.46 3.10 6.41
CA TYR A 537 39.78 3.61 7.61
C TYR A 537 40.79 3.60 8.77
N ARG A 538 41.03 4.78 9.35
CA ARG A 538 41.95 5.03 10.48
C ARG A 538 41.46 6.24 11.28
N ASP A 539 41.66 6.34 12.59
CA ASP A 539 42.13 5.36 13.59
C ASP A 539 41.74 5.88 15.00
N ASP A 540 42.23 5.17 16.03
CA ASP A 540 42.40 5.55 17.43
C ASP A 540 41.13 5.50 18.30
N GLY A 541 40.96 4.54 19.22
CA GLY A 541 41.94 3.73 19.97
C GLY A 541 42.08 4.32 21.38
N TYR A 542 42.07 3.58 22.50
CA TYR A 542 42.81 2.38 22.91
C TYR A 542 42.30 2.02 24.35
N ARG A 543 42.57 0.90 25.05
CA ARG A 543 43.58 -0.18 24.99
C ARG A 543 43.16 -1.38 25.88
N ASP A 544 43.73 -2.57 25.61
CA ASP A 544 44.28 -3.64 26.50
C ASP A 544 43.68 -3.93 27.90
N ASP A 545 43.70 -5.14 28.48
CA ASP A 545 44.16 -6.50 28.14
C ASP A 545 43.52 -7.43 29.22
N GLY A 546 43.38 -8.76 29.15
CA GLY A 546 43.76 -9.81 28.18
C GLY A 546 43.83 -11.17 28.91
N TYR A 547 43.72 -12.31 28.20
CA TYR A 547 44.09 -13.69 28.66
C TYR A 547 43.18 -14.32 29.77
N ARG A 548 42.92 -15.63 29.97
CA ARG A 548 43.26 -16.99 29.41
C ARG A 548 42.32 -18.03 30.13
N ASP A 549 42.21 -19.35 29.87
CA ASP A 549 42.67 -20.34 28.86
C ASP A 549 41.77 -21.62 28.99
N ASP A 550 41.87 -22.57 28.04
CA ASP A 550 41.72 -24.05 28.12
C ASP A 550 40.74 -24.80 29.07
N GLY A 551 40.22 -25.98 28.60
CA GLY A 551 39.79 -27.04 29.55
C GLY A 551 38.88 -28.19 29.07
N TYR A 552 39.31 -29.00 28.10
CA TYR A 552 38.68 -30.26 27.62
C TYR A 552 38.10 -31.27 28.66
N ARG A 553 37.01 -31.96 28.25
CA ARG A 553 36.67 -33.43 28.32
C ARG A 553 35.15 -33.62 28.49
N ASP A 554 34.38 -34.29 27.63
CA ASP A 554 34.49 -35.58 26.89
C ASP A 554 34.09 -36.81 27.74
N ASP A 555 33.59 -37.86 27.05
CA ASP A 555 32.95 -39.11 27.53
C ASP A 555 31.49 -38.93 28.08
N GLY A 556 30.40 -39.54 27.60
CA GLY A 556 30.16 -40.70 26.70
C GLY A 556 29.55 -41.88 27.50
N TYR A 557 28.62 -42.76 27.07
CA TYR A 557 27.74 -43.01 25.90
C TYR A 557 26.50 -43.79 26.46
N SER A 558 25.29 -43.79 25.88
CA SER A 558 24.79 -44.68 24.80
C SER A 558 23.40 -44.18 24.35
N GLU A 559 23.09 -43.93 23.08
CA GLU A 559 22.97 -44.84 21.93
C GLU A 559 21.80 -45.84 22.04
N ASP A 560 20.72 -45.54 21.31
CA ASP A 560 20.10 -46.47 20.36
C ASP A 560 19.56 -45.67 19.17
N GLU A 561 19.81 -46.24 18.00
CA GLU A 561 19.73 -45.74 16.62
C GLU A 561 18.26 -45.50 16.16
N ASP A 562 17.94 -44.89 15.00
CA ASP A 562 18.68 -44.86 13.74
C ASP A 562 18.23 -43.68 12.84
N TYR A 563 19.18 -42.96 12.23
CA TYR A 563 19.07 -42.27 10.93
C TYR A 563 20.41 -41.57 10.57
N ARG A 564 21.47 -42.37 10.32
CA ARG A 564 22.65 -41.87 9.57
C ARG A 564 22.49 -42.19 8.08
N PRO A 565 22.82 -41.27 7.15
CA PRO A 565 22.83 -41.59 5.73
C PRO A 565 24.01 -42.54 5.42
N GLN A 566 23.72 -43.83 5.24
CA GLN A 566 24.69 -44.78 4.73
C GLN A 566 25.01 -44.46 3.26
N HIS A 567 26.30 -44.39 2.92
CA HIS A 567 26.73 -44.53 1.53
C HIS A 567 26.41 -45.95 1.05
N ARG A 568 25.29 -46.12 0.32
CA ARG A 568 25.11 -47.20 -0.64
C ARG A 568 25.10 -46.61 -2.06
N GLY A 569 25.65 -47.36 -3.00
CA GLY A 569 25.74 -46.93 -4.39
C GLY A 569 24.36 -46.90 -5.07
N SER A 570 24.18 -45.93 -5.96
CA SER A 570 23.33 -45.98 -7.16
C SER A 570 22.08 -46.89 -7.11
N GLU A 571 21.11 -46.52 -6.27
CA GLU A 571 19.70 -46.86 -6.48
C GLU A 571 18.92 -45.55 -6.63
N GLN A 572 18.21 -45.39 -7.75
CA GLN A 572 17.37 -44.22 -8.00
C GLN A 572 16.15 -44.28 -7.08
N GLN A 573 16.21 -43.63 -5.91
CA GLN A 573 15.02 -43.46 -5.07
C GLN A 573 13.92 -42.76 -5.86
N GLN A 574 12.74 -43.39 -5.93
CA GLN A 574 11.52 -42.79 -6.44
C GLN A 574 11.23 -41.50 -5.67
N LYS A 575 11.40 -40.34 -6.31
CA LYS A 575 10.96 -39.05 -5.75
C LYS A 575 9.44 -38.98 -5.89
N THR A 576 8.72 -38.57 -4.85
CA THR A 576 7.27 -38.46 -4.92
C THR A 576 6.84 -37.17 -5.62
N LEU A 577 5.59 -37.10 -6.09
CA LEU A 577 5.03 -35.88 -6.71
C LEU A 577 5.08 -34.71 -5.71
N HIS A 578 4.86 -35.00 -4.43
CA HIS A 578 5.03 -34.05 -3.35
C HIS A 578 6.45 -33.48 -3.29
N ASP A 579 7.50 -34.28 -3.48
CA ASP A 579 8.89 -33.80 -3.40
C ASP A 579 9.25 -32.88 -4.57
N LEU A 580 8.72 -33.15 -5.77
CA LEU A 580 8.83 -32.26 -6.92
C LEU A 580 8.10 -30.93 -6.67
N GLN A 581 6.83 -30.99 -6.25
CA GLN A 581 6.00 -29.82 -6.00
C GLN A 581 6.58 -28.97 -4.85
N ARG A 582 7.05 -29.59 -3.77
CA ARG A 582 7.78 -28.95 -2.67
C ARG A 582 9.03 -28.22 -3.16
N SER A 583 9.85 -28.89 -3.98
CA SER A 583 11.04 -28.29 -4.58
C SER A 583 10.72 -27.07 -5.44
N ALA A 584 9.59 -27.10 -6.18
CA ALA A 584 9.12 -25.96 -6.97
C ALA A 584 8.62 -24.81 -6.09
N VAL A 585 7.86 -25.11 -5.01
CA VAL A 585 7.43 -24.11 -4.01
C VAL A 585 8.63 -23.41 -3.39
N ASP A 586 9.64 -24.16 -2.93
CA ASP A 586 10.85 -23.60 -2.32
C ASP A 586 11.68 -22.77 -3.33
N LYS A 587 11.80 -23.20 -4.60
CA LYS A 587 12.49 -22.43 -5.65
C LYS A 587 11.76 -21.12 -5.98
N ALA A 588 10.43 -21.10 -5.99
CA ALA A 588 9.63 -19.89 -6.20
C ALA A 588 9.70 -18.93 -5.00
N LEU A 589 9.66 -19.44 -3.76
CA LEU A 589 9.82 -18.64 -2.55
C LEU A 589 11.19 -17.94 -2.47
N ASN A 590 12.24 -18.61 -2.95
CA ASN A 590 13.59 -18.06 -3.03
C ASN A 590 13.83 -17.12 -4.23
N SER A 591 12.91 -17.04 -5.20
CA SER A 591 13.03 -16.15 -6.35
C SER A 591 12.88 -14.69 -5.93
N LYS A 592 13.90 -13.85 -6.16
CA LYS A 592 13.84 -12.42 -5.83
C LYS A 592 12.84 -11.66 -6.70
N THR A 593 12.75 -11.98 -8.00
CA THR A 593 11.88 -11.25 -8.94
C THR A 593 10.47 -11.83 -9.06
N GLY A 594 10.29 -13.13 -8.77
CA GLY A 594 9.01 -13.82 -8.92
C GLY A 594 8.78 -14.49 -10.27
N HIS A 595 9.78 -14.57 -11.16
CA HIS A 595 9.72 -15.21 -12.48
C HIS A 595 9.34 -16.73 -12.48
N LEU A 596 9.06 -17.33 -11.32
CA LEU A 596 8.56 -18.70 -11.18
C LEU A 596 7.14 -18.75 -10.56
N ASP A 597 6.54 -17.61 -10.22
CA ASP A 597 5.26 -17.57 -9.51
C ASP A 597 4.12 -18.15 -10.36
N LEU A 598 4.04 -17.80 -11.65
CA LEU A 598 3.03 -18.34 -12.55
C LEU A 598 3.34 -19.77 -13.02
N PHE A 599 4.61 -20.07 -13.30
CA PHE A 599 5.09 -21.44 -13.52
C PHE A 599 4.66 -22.39 -12.39
N LEU A 600 4.83 -21.99 -11.12
CA LEU A 600 4.43 -22.79 -9.96
C LEU A 600 2.91 -23.02 -9.93
N ARG A 601 2.14 -21.96 -10.17
CA ARG A 601 0.66 -22.02 -10.26
C ARG A 601 0.21 -23.02 -11.32
N PHE A 602 0.80 -22.98 -12.52
CA PHE A 602 0.50 -23.93 -13.59
C PHE A 602 0.91 -25.36 -13.23
N LEU A 603 2.10 -25.58 -12.67
CA LEU A 603 2.59 -26.92 -12.30
C LEU A 603 1.66 -27.59 -11.27
N LEU A 604 1.25 -26.84 -10.25
CA LEU A 604 0.31 -27.31 -9.23
C LEU A 604 -1.09 -27.56 -9.82
N GLY A 605 -1.60 -26.64 -10.65
CA GLY A 605 -2.89 -26.81 -11.32
C GLY A 605 -2.93 -27.99 -12.30
N ILE A 606 -1.86 -28.25 -13.06
CA ILE A 606 -1.76 -29.38 -14.00
C ILE A 606 -1.80 -30.72 -13.26
N SER A 607 -1.30 -30.73 -12.02
CA SER A 607 -1.26 -31.92 -11.15
C SER A 607 -2.64 -32.37 -10.65
N LEU A 608 -3.71 -31.57 -10.81
CA LEU A 608 -5.07 -31.99 -10.44
C LEU A 608 -5.64 -33.01 -11.43
N GLU A 609 -6.24 -34.08 -10.91
CA GLU A 609 -6.94 -35.11 -11.71
C GLU A 609 -7.93 -34.51 -12.72
N SER A 610 -8.71 -33.47 -12.34
CA SER A 610 -9.66 -32.81 -13.24
C SER A 610 -8.98 -32.17 -14.47
N ASN A 611 -7.73 -31.73 -14.34
CA ASN A 611 -6.94 -31.12 -15.39
C ASN A 611 -6.12 -32.17 -16.16
N GLN A 612 -5.59 -33.20 -15.47
CA GLN A 612 -5.02 -34.40 -16.10
C GLN A 612 -6.04 -35.10 -17.00
N ILE A 613 -7.33 -35.16 -16.63
CA ILE A 613 -8.42 -35.72 -17.47
C ILE A 613 -8.60 -34.92 -18.78
N LEU A 614 -8.47 -33.59 -18.75
CA LEU A 614 -8.50 -32.77 -19.97
C LEU A 614 -7.25 -33.00 -20.83
N LEU A 615 -6.14 -33.37 -20.22
CA LEU A 615 -4.86 -33.70 -20.84
C LEU A 615 -4.62 -35.21 -20.98
N LYS A 616 -5.65 -36.07 -20.94
CA LYS A 616 -5.51 -37.53 -20.83
C LYS A 616 -4.61 -38.16 -21.90
N SER A 617 -4.54 -37.54 -23.07
CA SER A 617 -3.67 -37.94 -24.18
C SER A 617 -2.17 -37.81 -23.87
N LEU A 618 -1.74 -36.90 -22.99
CA LEU A 618 -0.35 -36.76 -22.52
C LEU A 618 0.08 -37.81 -21.48
N GLN A 619 -0.80 -38.74 -21.09
CA GLN A 619 -0.52 -39.83 -20.13
C GLN A 619 0.02 -39.36 -18.76
N LEU A 620 -0.34 -38.15 -18.33
CA LEU A 620 0.05 -37.55 -17.04
C LEU A 620 -0.59 -38.24 -15.81
N GLN A 621 -1.07 -39.48 -15.91
CA GLN A 621 -1.75 -40.18 -14.82
C GLN A 621 -0.73 -40.90 -13.95
N THR A 622 -0.47 -40.38 -12.76
CA THR A 622 0.38 -41.03 -11.75
C THR A 622 -0.50 -41.69 -10.66
N GLU A 623 -0.39 -43.02 -10.53
CA GLU A 623 -1.14 -43.78 -9.53
C GLU A 623 -0.67 -43.42 -8.11
N GLY A 624 -1.49 -42.66 -7.37
CA GLY A 624 -1.20 -42.24 -5.98
C GLY A 624 -1.24 -40.72 -5.71
N ASP A 625 -1.54 -39.90 -6.71
CA ASP A 625 -1.39 -38.44 -6.64
C ASP A 625 -2.20 -37.74 -5.54
N THR A 626 -3.42 -38.19 -5.22
CA THR A 626 -4.31 -37.47 -4.29
C THR A 626 -3.70 -37.27 -2.90
N GLU A 627 -2.94 -38.26 -2.38
CA GLU A 627 -2.24 -38.14 -1.11
C GLU A 627 -1.06 -37.17 -1.21
N SER A 628 -0.30 -37.21 -2.32
CA SER A 628 0.81 -36.28 -2.58
C SER A 628 0.32 -34.83 -2.70
N ILE A 629 -0.80 -34.62 -3.39
CA ILE A 629 -1.43 -33.30 -3.53
C ILE A 629 -1.91 -32.79 -2.17
N GLN A 630 -2.51 -33.64 -1.33
CA GLN A 630 -2.89 -33.20 0.03
C GLN A 630 -1.67 -32.88 0.90
N LYS A 631 -0.56 -33.63 0.81
CA LYS A 631 0.71 -33.27 1.45
C LYS A 631 1.22 -31.91 0.97
N THR A 632 1.16 -31.62 -0.32
CA THR A 632 1.56 -30.32 -0.90
C THR A 632 0.64 -29.18 -0.44
N ILE A 633 -0.68 -29.40 -0.40
CA ILE A 633 -1.65 -28.44 0.15
C ILE A 633 -1.34 -28.15 1.62
N GLN A 634 -1.07 -29.18 2.43
CA GLN A 634 -0.70 -29.00 3.83
C GLN A 634 0.63 -28.26 3.94
N TYR A 635 1.64 -28.61 3.15
CA TYR A 635 2.92 -27.92 3.11
C TYR A 635 2.78 -26.42 2.78
N ILE A 636 1.94 -26.05 1.81
CA ILE A 636 1.65 -24.65 1.48
C ILE A 636 0.94 -23.94 2.66
N LYS A 637 -0.01 -24.61 3.32
CA LYS A 637 -0.68 -24.07 4.53
C LYS A 637 0.29 -23.89 5.68
N ASP A 638 1.21 -24.82 5.90
CA ASP A 638 2.27 -24.72 6.90
C ASP A 638 3.20 -23.55 6.57
N ARG A 639 3.60 -23.38 5.30
CA ARG A 639 4.36 -22.19 4.85
C ARG A 639 3.64 -20.86 5.08
N LEU A 640 2.30 -20.85 5.17
CA LEU A 640 1.47 -19.68 5.50
C LEU A 640 1.13 -19.56 7.00
N SER A 641 1.34 -20.60 7.81
CA SER A 641 0.84 -20.69 9.19
C SER A 641 1.94 -20.91 10.24
N ASP A 642 3.16 -21.24 9.83
CA ASP A 642 4.26 -21.58 10.75
C ASP A 642 4.85 -20.35 11.46
N GLU A 643 4.62 -20.27 12.77
CA GLU A 643 5.16 -19.27 13.68
C GLU A 643 6.66 -19.43 13.98
N LYS A 644 7.26 -20.59 13.67
CA LYS A 644 8.66 -20.92 13.98
C LYS A 644 9.64 -20.55 12.88
N GLN A 645 9.17 -20.01 11.74
CA GLN A 645 10.06 -19.56 10.67
C GLN A 645 10.88 -18.35 11.10
N ARG A 646 12.20 -18.42 10.91
CA ARG A 646 13.13 -17.30 11.18
C ARG A 646 12.84 -16.06 10.32
N GLN A 647 12.17 -16.24 9.17
CA GLN A 647 11.80 -15.17 8.25
C GLN A 647 10.55 -15.57 7.46
N TYR A 648 9.48 -14.77 7.55
CA TYR A 648 8.26 -15.00 6.77
C TYR A 648 8.46 -14.68 5.28
N PRO A 649 7.77 -15.37 4.36
CA PRO A 649 7.69 -14.95 2.96
C PRO A 649 7.19 -13.51 2.82
N SER A 650 7.63 -12.81 1.78
CA SER A 650 7.15 -11.45 1.50
C SER A 650 5.62 -11.45 1.24
N PRO A 651 4.92 -10.32 1.44
CA PRO A 651 3.48 -10.24 1.14
C PRO A 651 3.14 -10.71 -0.28
N GLU A 652 4.02 -10.42 -1.24
CA GLU A 652 3.91 -10.83 -2.64
C GLU A 652 3.91 -12.35 -2.80
N ARG A 653 4.84 -13.05 -2.12
CA ARG A 653 4.93 -14.51 -2.11
C ARG A 653 3.77 -15.17 -1.34
N CYS A 654 3.30 -14.58 -0.23
CA CYS A 654 2.16 -15.09 0.52
C CYS A 654 0.88 -15.19 -0.35
N ILE A 655 0.63 -14.18 -1.19
CA ILE A 655 -0.52 -14.16 -2.09
C ILE A 655 -0.29 -15.05 -3.33
N ASN A 656 0.94 -15.24 -3.80
CA ASN A 656 1.19 -16.28 -4.80
C ASN A 656 0.85 -17.68 -4.25
N LEU A 657 1.28 -18.01 -3.02
CA LEU A 657 0.88 -19.26 -2.35
C LEU A 657 -0.64 -19.38 -2.15
N PHE A 658 -1.34 -18.27 -1.87
CA PHE A 658 -2.79 -18.23 -1.82
C PHE A 658 -3.43 -18.57 -3.18
N HIS A 659 -2.92 -18.00 -4.27
CA HIS A 659 -3.34 -18.37 -5.63
C HIS A 659 -2.98 -19.82 -5.98
N CYS A 660 -1.87 -20.37 -5.49
CA CYS A 660 -1.53 -21.79 -5.64
C CYS A 660 -2.58 -22.71 -4.98
N LEU A 661 -3.11 -22.36 -3.80
CA LEU A 661 -4.21 -23.10 -3.18
C LEU A 661 -5.48 -23.06 -4.05
N ILE A 662 -5.78 -21.91 -4.68
CA ILE A 662 -6.91 -21.76 -5.61
C ILE A 662 -6.72 -22.63 -6.87
N GLU A 663 -5.52 -22.67 -7.47
CA GLU A 663 -5.23 -23.55 -8.61
C GLU A 663 -5.34 -25.04 -8.24
N LEU A 664 -5.08 -25.40 -6.97
CA LEU A 664 -5.29 -26.73 -6.38
C LEU A 664 -6.74 -27.00 -5.95
N ASN A 665 -7.69 -26.09 -6.26
CA ASN A 665 -9.10 -26.12 -5.82
C ASN A 665 -9.31 -26.16 -4.28
N ASP A 666 -8.30 -25.84 -3.48
CA ASP A 666 -8.43 -25.70 -2.02
C ASP A 666 -8.94 -24.30 -1.67
N THR A 667 -10.22 -24.22 -1.30
CA THR A 667 -10.84 -22.99 -0.78
C THR A 667 -10.86 -22.96 0.75
N SER A 668 -10.25 -23.92 1.45
CA SER A 668 -10.36 -24.05 2.91
C SER A 668 -9.73 -22.87 3.65
N PHE A 669 -8.57 -22.40 3.19
CA PHE A 669 -7.91 -21.21 3.74
C PHE A 669 -8.66 -19.92 3.39
N VAL A 670 -9.26 -19.82 2.19
CA VAL A 670 -10.17 -18.71 1.82
C VAL A 670 -11.36 -18.64 2.78
N ASN A 671 -12.00 -19.79 3.01
CA ASN A 671 -13.13 -19.92 3.92
C ASN A 671 -12.75 -19.63 5.39
N GLU A 672 -11.51 -19.95 5.80
CA GLU A 672 -10.97 -19.61 7.12
C GLU A 672 -10.83 -18.09 7.30
N ILE A 673 -10.21 -17.40 6.32
CA ILE A 673 -10.07 -15.94 6.33
C ILE A 673 -11.44 -15.24 6.27
N GLN A 674 -12.39 -15.74 5.46
CA GLN A 674 -13.76 -15.23 5.42
C GLN A 674 -14.54 -15.46 6.72
N ARG A 675 -14.41 -16.63 7.36
CA ARG A 675 -14.98 -16.89 8.70
C ARG A 675 -14.41 -15.94 9.75
N PHE A 676 -13.11 -15.66 9.70
CA PHE A 676 -12.48 -14.69 10.58
C PHE A 676 -13.06 -13.28 10.38
N LEU A 677 -13.19 -12.83 9.12
CA LEU A 677 -13.77 -11.52 8.77
C LEU A 677 -15.26 -11.39 9.16
N THR A 678 -16.02 -12.48 9.12
CA THR A 678 -17.43 -12.52 9.55
C THR A 678 -17.61 -12.80 11.05
N SER A 679 -16.53 -13.04 11.79
CA SER A 679 -16.60 -13.34 13.23
C SER A 679 -16.91 -12.09 14.05
N LYS A 680 -17.73 -12.24 15.09
CA LYS A 680 -18.07 -11.14 16.00
C LYS A 680 -16.94 -10.75 16.97
N ASN A 681 -15.88 -11.57 17.09
CA ASN A 681 -14.79 -11.33 18.02
C ASN A 681 -13.42 -11.73 17.42
N PRO A 682 -12.83 -10.88 16.54
CA PRO A 682 -11.60 -11.23 15.80
C PRO A 682 -10.34 -11.35 16.69
N ALA A 683 -10.43 -10.99 17.97
CA ALA A 683 -9.31 -11.01 18.92
C ALA A 683 -9.03 -12.41 19.51
N GLU A 684 -9.96 -13.37 19.40
CA GLU A 684 -9.82 -14.71 20.01
C GLU A 684 -8.80 -15.61 19.31
N LYS A 685 -8.49 -15.35 18.04
CA LYS A 685 -7.52 -16.13 17.24
C LYS A 685 -6.35 -15.25 16.83
N GLU A 686 -5.14 -15.70 17.13
CA GLU A 686 -3.91 -15.06 16.65
C GLU A 686 -3.76 -15.29 15.14
N LEU A 687 -3.40 -14.22 14.41
CA LEU A 687 -3.13 -14.26 12.97
C LEU A 687 -1.63 -14.18 12.71
N THR A 688 -1.12 -15.04 11.83
CA THR A 688 0.25 -14.91 11.32
C THR A 688 0.38 -13.68 10.38
N PRO A 689 1.59 -13.16 10.15
CA PRO A 689 1.81 -12.11 9.14
C PRO A 689 1.37 -12.53 7.73
N ALA A 690 1.49 -13.81 7.38
CA ALA A 690 1.03 -14.32 6.09
C ALA A 690 -0.52 -14.34 6.01
N GLN A 691 -1.22 -14.77 7.06
CA GLN A 691 -2.68 -14.63 7.16
C GLN A 691 -3.12 -13.16 7.10
N CYS A 692 -2.37 -12.24 7.72
CA CYS A 692 -2.62 -10.80 7.61
C CYS A 692 -2.48 -10.28 6.16
N SER A 693 -1.55 -10.83 5.37
CA SER A 693 -1.44 -10.50 3.94
C SER A 693 -2.67 -11.00 3.17
N ALA A 694 -3.17 -12.19 3.50
CA ALA A 694 -4.39 -12.74 2.90
C ALA A 694 -5.65 -11.96 3.31
N VAL A 695 -5.77 -11.53 4.57
CA VAL A 695 -6.84 -10.62 5.03
C VAL A 695 -6.79 -9.30 4.26
N ALA A 696 -5.63 -8.65 4.18
CA ALA A 696 -5.47 -7.40 3.44
C ALA A 696 -5.85 -7.54 1.96
N TYR A 697 -5.42 -8.64 1.33
CA TYR A 697 -5.81 -8.99 -0.04
C TYR A 697 -7.33 -9.17 -0.18
N VAL A 698 -7.97 -9.98 0.68
CA VAL A 698 -9.43 -10.21 0.61
C VAL A 698 -10.21 -8.92 0.81
N LEU A 699 -9.79 -8.06 1.73
CA LEU A 699 -10.41 -6.74 1.95
C LEU A 699 -10.24 -5.80 0.76
N LEU A 700 -9.05 -5.75 0.15
CA LEU A 700 -8.77 -4.98 -1.07
C LEU A 700 -9.48 -5.50 -2.32
N MET A 701 -9.90 -6.77 -2.29
CA MET A 701 -10.60 -7.43 -3.39
C MET A 701 -12.14 -7.40 -3.23
N SER A 702 -12.64 -6.94 -2.09
CA SER A 702 -14.06 -6.71 -1.85
C SER A 702 -14.57 -5.48 -2.61
N GLU A 703 -15.82 -5.53 -3.06
CA GLU A 703 -16.55 -4.34 -3.54
C GLU A 703 -17.23 -3.57 -2.39
N GLU A 704 -17.28 -4.15 -1.19
CA GLU A 704 -17.85 -3.53 0.00
C GLU A 704 -16.85 -2.59 0.70
N VAL A 705 -17.30 -1.37 1.01
CA VAL A 705 -16.52 -0.38 1.77
C VAL A 705 -16.63 -0.67 3.26
N LEU A 706 -15.49 -0.88 3.93
CA LEU A 706 -15.42 -1.07 5.38
C LEU A 706 -15.73 0.23 6.12
N ASP A 707 -16.71 0.24 7.02
CA ASP A 707 -16.95 1.44 7.84
C ASP A 707 -15.77 1.75 8.77
N LYS A 708 -15.14 0.72 9.36
CA LYS A 708 -14.01 0.89 10.28
C LYS A 708 -12.99 -0.26 10.17
N LEU A 709 -11.73 0.10 9.93
CA LEU A 709 -10.55 -0.77 10.05
C LEU A 709 -9.76 -0.36 11.30
N ASP A 710 -9.72 -1.21 12.33
CA ASP A 710 -8.98 -0.95 13.57
C ASP A 710 -7.97 -2.06 13.81
N LEU A 711 -6.70 -1.76 13.51
CA LEU A 711 -5.61 -2.76 13.57
C LEU A 711 -5.37 -3.31 14.97
N ARG A 712 -5.93 -2.67 16.02
CA ARG A 712 -5.81 -3.14 17.40
C ARG A 712 -6.76 -4.29 17.73
N VAL A 713 -7.82 -4.48 16.94
CA VAL A 713 -8.78 -5.60 17.07
C VAL A 713 -8.16 -6.92 16.57
N TYR A 714 -7.19 -6.85 15.66
CA TYR A 714 -6.49 -8.02 15.13
C TYR A 714 -5.39 -8.45 16.12
N ASN A 715 -5.53 -9.66 16.67
CA ASN A 715 -4.49 -10.27 17.47
C ASN A 715 -3.36 -10.77 16.54
N THR A 716 -2.31 -9.98 16.40
CA THR A 716 -1.16 -10.28 15.52
C THR A 716 0.05 -9.40 15.87
N THR A 717 1.22 -9.84 15.43
CA THR A 717 2.51 -9.14 15.56
C THR A 717 2.55 -7.79 14.82
N ASP A 718 3.55 -6.96 15.11
CA ASP A 718 3.75 -5.68 14.41
C ASP A 718 3.90 -5.87 12.89
N GLU A 719 4.53 -6.94 12.42
CA GLU A 719 4.62 -7.27 10.99
C GLU A 719 3.26 -7.66 10.39
N GLY A 720 2.41 -8.35 11.13
CA GLY A 720 1.02 -8.61 10.72
C GLY A 720 0.22 -7.31 10.58
N ARG A 721 0.34 -6.39 11.55
CA ARG A 721 -0.30 -5.06 11.51
C ARG A 721 0.16 -4.25 10.30
N LYS A 722 1.47 -4.21 10.01
CA LYS A 722 2.02 -3.53 8.82
C LYS A 722 1.45 -4.10 7.52
N ARG A 723 1.27 -5.43 7.43
CA ARG A 723 0.69 -6.11 6.26
C ARG A 723 -0.81 -5.86 6.07
N LEU A 724 -1.53 -5.41 7.10
CA LEU A 724 -2.93 -4.97 7.01
C LEU A 724 -3.09 -3.51 6.55
N VAL A 725 -2.06 -2.68 6.62
CA VAL A 725 -2.12 -1.25 6.24
C VAL A 725 -2.67 -0.99 4.82
N PRO A 726 -2.38 -1.80 3.78
CA PRO A 726 -2.97 -1.59 2.45
C PRO A 726 -4.51 -1.53 2.43
N ALA A 727 -5.20 -2.20 3.37
CA ALA A 727 -6.66 -2.20 3.46
C ALA A 727 -7.27 -0.83 3.88
N VAL A 728 -6.47 0.19 4.22
CA VAL A 728 -6.99 1.56 4.39
C VAL A 728 -7.61 2.13 3.11
N ARG A 729 -7.26 1.60 1.94
CA ARG A 729 -7.80 2.02 0.64
C ARG A 729 -9.30 1.73 0.48
N CYS A 730 -9.84 0.76 1.22
CA CYS A 730 -11.24 0.34 1.14
C CYS A 730 -12.07 0.64 2.40
N CYS A 731 -11.64 1.57 3.27
CA CYS A 731 -12.38 1.92 4.49
C CYS A 731 -12.72 3.41 4.65
N ARG A 732 -13.73 3.71 5.48
CA ARG A 732 -14.09 5.10 5.88
C ARG A 732 -13.29 5.60 7.08
N LYS A 733 -13.01 4.71 8.03
CA LYS A 733 -12.26 5.02 9.26
C LYS A 733 -11.10 4.05 9.46
N ALA A 734 -9.88 4.56 9.46
CA ALA A 734 -8.66 3.79 9.74
C ALA A 734 -8.10 4.15 11.12
N ILE A 735 -8.00 3.16 12.01
CA ILE A 735 -7.32 3.28 13.29
C ILE A 735 -6.06 2.40 13.26
N LEU A 736 -4.93 3.07 13.05
CA LEU A 736 -3.58 2.50 13.01
C LEU A 736 -2.77 2.92 14.25
N SER A 737 -3.46 3.32 15.32
CA SER A 737 -2.89 3.75 16.60
C SER A 737 -2.08 2.62 17.28
N ASP A 738 -0.88 2.95 17.76
CA ASP A 738 0.05 2.03 18.43
C ASP A 738 0.32 0.72 17.65
N CYS A 739 0.67 0.85 16.37
CA CYS A 739 0.92 -0.25 15.43
C CYS A 739 2.36 -0.33 14.90
N ARG A 740 3.29 0.45 15.47
CA ARG A 740 4.72 0.52 15.08
C ARG A 740 4.91 0.64 13.56
N LEU A 741 4.16 1.55 12.96
CA LEU A 741 4.17 1.80 11.52
C LEU A 741 5.56 2.22 11.03
N THR A 742 5.86 1.91 9.76
CA THR A 742 7.10 2.30 9.09
C THR A 742 6.86 3.45 8.11
N LYS A 743 7.93 4.07 7.59
CA LYS A 743 7.84 5.04 6.49
C LYS A 743 7.03 4.49 5.30
N ARG A 744 7.24 3.22 4.91
CA ARG A 744 6.48 2.53 3.85
C ARG A 744 4.98 2.37 4.17
N CYS A 745 4.61 2.29 5.44
CA CYS A 745 3.21 2.35 5.85
C CYS A 745 2.62 3.76 5.62
N CYS A 746 3.39 4.83 5.87
CA CYS A 746 2.96 6.19 5.53
C CYS A 746 2.86 6.42 4.02
N GLU A 747 3.77 5.87 3.21
CA GLU A 747 3.68 5.89 1.73
C GLU A 747 2.38 5.20 1.26
N THR A 748 2.05 4.04 1.85
CA THR A 748 0.78 3.32 1.58
C THR A 748 -0.46 4.14 1.97
N VAL A 749 -0.45 4.81 3.13
CA VAL A 749 -1.57 5.69 3.54
C VAL A 749 -1.64 6.95 2.68
N ALA A 750 -0.50 7.53 2.29
CA ALA A 750 -0.43 8.70 1.42
C ALA A 750 -0.99 8.39 0.02
N SER A 751 -0.66 7.24 -0.56
CA SER A 751 -1.24 6.80 -1.84
C SER A 751 -2.76 6.58 -1.72
N ALA A 752 -3.25 6.04 -0.59
CA ALA A 752 -4.69 5.88 -0.33
C ALA A 752 -5.45 7.21 -0.22
N LEU A 753 -4.82 8.27 0.29
CA LEU A 753 -5.39 9.63 0.35
C LEU A 753 -5.42 10.32 -1.02
N GLN A 754 -4.57 9.91 -1.96
CA GLN A 754 -4.48 10.44 -3.33
C GLN A 754 -5.47 9.78 -4.31
N LEU A 755 -6.18 8.73 -3.91
CA LEU A 755 -7.17 8.07 -4.77
C LEU A 755 -8.39 9.00 -4.96
N PRO A 756 -8.85 9.26 -6.21
CA PRO A 756 -10.02 10.10 -6.46
C PRO A 756 -11.28 9.52 -5.82
N ASP A 757 -11.41 8.18 -5.80
CA ASP A 757 -12.50 7.44 -5.14
C ASP A 757 -12.23 7.10 -3.66
N SER A 758 -11.26 7.74 -3.00
CA SER A 758 -10.92 7.40 -1.61
C SER A 758 -12.13 7.54 -0.68
N HIS A 759 -12.48 6.44 0.00
CA HIS A 759 -13.57 6.41 0.98
C HIS A 759 -13.13 6.91 2.36
N LEU A 760 -11.83 7.08 2.60
CA LEU A 760 -11.26 7.44 3.89
C LEU A 760 -11.70 8.86 4.30
N ARG A 761 -12.25 8.98 5.51
CA ARG A 761 -12.70 10.23 6.15
C ARG A 761 -12.04 10.43 7.51
N GLU A 762 -11.79 9.36 8.25
CA GLU A 762 -11.15 9.43 9.56
C GLU A 762 -9.85 8.61 9.58
N LEU A 763 -8.74 9.23 9.99
CA LEU A 763 -7.44 8.60 10.11
C LEU A 763 -6.84 8.85 11.50
N ASP A 764 -6.57 7.77 12.23
CA ASP A 764 -5.92 7.80 13.54
C ASP A 764 -4.58 7.05 13.47
N LEU A 765 -3.46 7.80 13.58
CA LEU A 765 -2.09 7.27 13.66
C LEU A 765 -1.47 7.47 15.05
N SER A 766 -2.27 7.79 16.07
CA SER A 766 -1.77 8.17 17.40
C SER A 766 -0.83 7.14 18.04
N VAL A 767 0.02 7.58 18.98
CA VAL A 767 0.90 6.71 19.80
C VAL A 767 1.98 5.95 19.00
N ASN A 768 2.16 6.24 17.69
CA ASN A 768 3.24 5.69 16.86
C ASN A 768 4.54 6.49 17.03
N SER A 769 5.38 6.07 17.99
CA SER A 769 6.73 6.62 18.18
C SER A 769 7.65 6.26 16.99
N LEU A 770 8.51 7.21 16.58
CA LEU A 770 9.50 7.08 15.50
C LEU A 770 8.95 7.05 14.05
N LEU A 771 7.70 7.49 13.84
CA LEU A 771 7.10 7.53 12.50
C LEU A 771 7.60 8.72 11.67
N ASP A 772 8.29 8.45 10.56
CA ASP A 772 8.53 9.46 9.52
C ASP A 772 7.23 9.73 8.76
N LEU A 773 6.61 10.87 9.05
CA LEU A 773 5.37 11.33 8.43
C LEU A 773 5.58 12.06 7.10
N THR A 774 6.82 12.28 6.64
CA THR A 774 7.11 13.03 5.41
C THR A 774 6.32 12.53 4.18
N PRO A 775 6.17 11.21 3.94
CA PRO A 775 5.34 10.72 2.83
C PRO A 775 3.85 11.10 2.96
N LEU A 776 3.32 11.15 4.19
CA LEU A 776 1.92 11.48 4.45
C LEU A 776 1.58 12.91 4.01
N PHE A 777 2.55 13.83 4.02
CA PHE A 777 2.35 15.23 3.61
C PHE A 777 1.93 15.35 2.15
N VAL A 778 2.44 14.47 1.27
CA VAL A 778 2.04 14.42 -0.15
C VAL A 778 0.58 14.01 -0.27
N GLY A 779 0.15 12.99 0.49
CA GLY A 779 -1.24 12.55 0.53
C GLY A 779 -2.21 13.60 1.08
N LEU A 780 -1.80 14.34 2.11
CA LEU A 780 -2.61 15.39 2.74
C LEU A 780 -2.74 16.64 1.85
N ARG A 781 -1.70 17.01 1.11
CA ARG A 781 -1.73 18.15 0.16
C ARG A 781 -2.55 17.88 -1.12
N SER A 782 -3.00 16.64 -1.34
CA SER A 782 -3.71 16.26 -2.57
C SER A 782 -5.11 16.88 -2.67
N PRO A 783 -5.53 17.42 -3.83
CA PRO A 783 -6.92 17.85 -4.07
C PRO A 783 -7.93 16.70 -4.01
N LYS A 784 -7.46 15.45 -4.06
CA LYS A 784 -8.26 14.23 -3.90
C LYS A 784 -8.46 13.83 -2.43
N CYS A 785 -7.77 14.49 -1.48
CA CYS A 785 -7.85 14.20 -0.05
C CYS A 785 -9.20 14.65 0.56
N ARG A 786 -10.05 13.68 0.90
CA ARG A 786 -11.39 13.91 1.48
C ARG A 786 -11.44 13.70 3.01
N LEU A 787 -10.32 13.88 3.69
CA LEU A 787 -10.22 13.60 5.13
C LEU A 787 -10.97 14.64 5.98
N GLU A 788 -11.81 14.17 6.90
CA GLU A 788 -12.63 14.97 7.82
C GLU A 788 -12.07 14.94 9.26
N SER A 789 -11.26 13.94 9.61
CA SER A 789 -10.65 13.79 10.93
C SER A 789 -9.26 13.17 10.86
N LEU A 790 -8.28 13.84 11.49
CA LEU A 790 -6.90 13.40 11.60
C LEU A 790 -6.45 13.42 13.07
N ASN A 791 -6.14 12.24 13.62
CA ASN A 791 -5.57 12.09 14.96
C ASN A 791 -4.10 11.65 14.88
N LEU A 792 -3.21 12.52 15.34
CA LEU A 792 -1.75 12.33 15.40
C LEU A 792 -1.21 12.45 16.83
N SER A 793 -2.11 12.38 17.84
CA SER A 793 -1.77 12.53 19.26
C SER A 793 -0.67 11.56 19.71
N HIS A 794 0.22 12.02 20.59
CA HIS A 794 1.34 11.26 21.14
C HIS A 794 2.35 10.73 20.09
N ILE A 795 2.47 11.43 18.96
CA ILE A 795 3.59 11.29 18.01
C ILE A 795 4.56 12.46 18.26
N ASN A 796 5.88 12.21 18.30
CA ASN A 796 6.86 13.29 18.40
C ASN A 796 6.94 14.06 17.07
N LEU A 797 6.49 15.31 17.07
CA LEU A 797 6.44 16.19 15.91
C LEU A 797 7.41 17.38 16.01
N ALA A 798 8.35 17.38 16.97
CA ALA A 798 9.20 18.53 17.28
C ALA A 798 10.12 19.04 16.14
N ARG A 799 10.26 18.29 15.03
CA ARG A 799 10.99 18.71 13.82
C ARG A 799 10.15 18.73 12.54
N SER A 800 9.03 18.02 12.52
CA SER A 800 8.20 17.79 11.33
C SER A 800 6.80 18.42 11.44
N GLY A 801 6.42 18.89 12.63
CA GLY A 801 5.11 19.45 12.94
C GLY A 801 4.75 20.68 12.13
N GLN A 802 5.71 21.56 11.80
CA GLN A 802 5.44 22.75 11.00
C GLN A 802 5.06 22.40 9.54
N GLU A 803 5.80 21.50 8.89
CA GLU A 803 5.50 21.07 7.51
C GLU A 803 4.26 20.16 7.42
N LEU A 804 4.02 19.34 8.45
CA LEU A 804 2.76 18.63 8.64
C LEU A 804 1.58 19.62 8.75
N LEU A 805 1.65 20.59 9.66
CA LEU A 805 0.58 21.58 9.84
C LEU A 805 0.35 22.39 8.57
N LYS A 806 1.41 22.76 7.86
CA LYS A 806 1.29 23.40 6.55
C LYS A 806 0.63 22.49 5.51
N ALA A 807 0.93 21.19 5.49
CA ALA A 807 0.30 20.21 4.62
C ALA A 807 -1.21 20.01 4.92
N VAL A 808 -1.57 19.95 6.21
CA VAL A 808 -2.94 19.69 6.68
C VAL A 808 -3.82 20.95 6.64
N LEU A 809 -3.26 22.12 6.93
CA LEU A 809 -4.05 23.34 7.10
C LEU A 809 -4.08 24.25 5.87
N MET A 810 -3.10 24.12 4.97
CA MET A 810 -3.08 24.81 3.67
C MET A 810 -3.41 23.88 2.50
N GLY A 811 -3.81 22.63 2.78
CA GLY A 811 -4.28 21.68 1.79
C GLY A 811 -5.65 22.09 1.20
N PRO A 812 -5.99 21.65 -0.02
CA PRO A 812 -7.25 21.92 -0.72
C PRO A 812 -8.45 21.15 -0.13
N HIS A 813 -8.67 21.27 1.18
CA HIS A 813 -9.73 20.56 1.90
C HIS A 813 -11.09 21.27 1.74
N ASN A 814 -11.97 20.68 0.93
CA ASN A 814 -13.33 21.18 0.71
C ASN A 814 -14.35 20.76 1.79
N GLN A 815 -13.90 20.16 2.90
CA GLN A 815 -14.75 19.60 3.97
C GLN A 815 -14.25 20.05 5.36
N PRO A 816 -15.14 20.13 6.37
CA PRO A 816 -14.77 20.38 7.76
C PRO A 816 -13.70 19.39 8.26
N LEU A 817 -12.65 19.92 8.88
CA LEU A 817 -11.53 19.12 9.38
C LEU A 817 -11.39 19.22 10.91
N VAL A 818 -11.29 18.05 11.54
CA VAL A 818 -10.94 17.86 12.95
C VAL A 818 -9.47 17.43 13.04
N LEU A 819 -8.64 18.21 13.74
CA LEU A 819 -7.21 17.92 13.92
C LEU A 819 -6.86 17.73 15.39
N ARG A 820 -6.32 16.57 15.75
CA ARG A 820 -5.87 16.24 17.12
C ARG A 820 -4.36 15.99 17.15
N LEU A 821 -3.65 16.82 17.91
CA LEU A 821 -2.20 16.88 18.04
C LEU A 821 -1.80 16.86 19.53
N THR A 822 -2.53 16.10 20.33
CA THR A 822 -2.40 16.08 21.79
C THR A 822 -1.09 15.41 22.21
N GLY A 823 -0.26 16.09 23.00
CA GLY A 823 0.99 15.52 23.52
C GLY A 823 2.06 15.21 22.47
N CYS A 824 2.26 16.10 21.49
CA CYS A 824 3.12 15.89 20.32
C CYS A 824 4.51 16.57 20.39
N ASP A 825 4.89 17.12 21.55
CA ASP A 825 6.11 17.91 21.77
C ASP A 825 6.22 19.18 20.89
N LEU A 826 5.07 19.76 20.53
CA LEU A 826 4.98 21.01 19.77
C LEU A 826 5.31 22.23 20.65
N LYS A 827 5.87 23.28 20.04
CA LYS A 827 6.24 24.55 20.67
C LYS A 827 5.62 25.74 19.92
N ASP A 828 5.88 26.97 20.37
CA ASP A 828 5.29 28.19 19.80
C ASP A 828 5.69 28.49 18.33
N ASP A 829 6.70 27.81 17.81
CA ASP A 829 7.16 27.92 16.41
C ASP A 829 6.08 27.50 15.41
N ILE A 830 5.24 26.53 15.77
CA ILE A 830 4.11 26.09 14.94
C ILE A 830 2.91 27.03 14.99
N CYS A 831 2.80 27.89 16.01
CA CYS A 831 1.63 28.76 16.21
C CYS A 831 1.50 29.82 15.11
N GLU A 832 2.60 30.21 14.46
CA GLU A 832 2.59 31.07 13.27
C GLU A 832 1.88 30.40 12.08
N THR A 833 2.18 29.12 11.84
CA THR A 833 1.54 28.32 10.78
C THR A 833 0.05 28.13 11.08
N VAL A 834 -0.31 27.84 12.33
CA VAL A 834 -1.71 27.74 12.77
C VAL A 834 -2.44 29.07 12.58
N ALA A 835 -1.87 30.19 13.04
CA ALA A 835 -2.48 31.52 12.90
C ALA A 835 -2.65 31.91 11.43
N SER A 836 -1.67 31.63 10.57
CA SER A 836 -1.74 31.87 9.12
C SER A 836 -2.86 31.05 8.46
N ALA A 837 -3.03 29.79 8.87
CA ALA A 837 -4.09 28.94 8.35
C ALA A 837 -5.49 29.37 8.85
N LEU A 838 -5.64 29.81 10.10
CA LEU A 838 -6.91 30.37 10.60
C LEU A 838 -7.31 31.67 9.86
N GLN A 839 -6.33 32.40 9.33
CA GLN A 839 -6.56 33.59 8.51
C GLN A 839 -6.94 33.27 7.05
N SER A 840 -6.61 32.08 6.54
CA SER A 840 -6.83 31.69 5.14
C SER A 840 -8.31 31.45 4.83
N ALA A 841 -8.83 32.10 3.79
CA ALA A 841 -10.20 31.91 3.30
C ALA A 841 -10.51 30.46 2.88
N GLY A 842 -9.49 29.71 2.44
CA GLY A 842 -9.58 28.29 2.08
C GLY A 842 -9.60 27.32 3.27
N SER A 843 -9.35 27.79 4.49
CA SER A 843 -9.29 26.93 5.68
C SER A 843 -10.66 26.33 6.02
N CYS A 844 -10.68 25.03 6.30
CA CYS A 844 -11.88 24.30 6.73
C CYS A 844 -11.71 23.64 8.12
N LEU A 845 -10.71 24.08 8.90
CA LEU A 845 -10.49 23.59 10.26
C LEU A 845 -11.64 24.00 11.19
N THR A 846 -12.31 23.03 11.80
CA THR A 846 -13.45 23.25 12.72
C THR A 846 -13.16 22.84 14.17
N GLU A 847 -12.31 21.83 14.40
CA GLU A 847 -11.79 21.49 15.73
C GLU A 847 -10.26 21.37 15.69
N LEU A 848 -9.60 21.99 16.68
CA LEU A 848 -8.17 21.91 16.91
C LEU A 848 -7.87 21.54 18.36
N ASP A 849 -7.22 20.40 18.56
CA ASP A 849 -6.70 19.97 19.87
C ASP A 849 -5.17 20.00 19.86
N LEU A 850 -4.62 20.92 20.65
CA LEU A 850 -3.19 21.12 20.88
C LEU A 850 -2.82 20.85 22.36
N SER A 851 -3.67 20.15 23.11
CA SER A 851 -3.48 19.91 24.54
C SER A 851 -2.17 19.14 24.84
N TYR A 852 -1.59 19.38 26.02
CA TYR A 852 -0.35 18.76 26.52
C TYR A 852 0.89 18.98 25.62
N ASN A 853 0.95 20.11 24.91
CA ASN A 853 2.14 20.57 24.20
C ASN A 853 2.83 21.72 24.95
N LYS A 854 4.07 22.06 24.55
CA LYS A 854 4.92 23.10 25.18
C LYS A 854 4.63 24.47 24.58
N LEU A 855 3.34 24.83 24.54
CA LEU A 855 2.87 26.13 24.05
C LEU A 855 2.84 27.12 25.23
N THR A 856 3.49 28.27 25.06
CA THR A 856 3.52 29.37 26.03
C THR A 856 2.49 30.44 25.67
N ASP A 857 2.38 31.48 26.50
CA ASP A 857 1.56 32.65 26.21
C ASP A 857 1.83 33.24 24.82
N THR A 858 3.08 33.28 24.35
CA THR A 858 3.43 33.85 23.03
C THR A 858 2.85 33.06 21.85
N GLY A 859 2.72 31.74 21.97
CA GLY A 859 2.05 30.91 20.96
C GLY A 859 0.53 31.12 20.97
N VAL A 860 -0.06 31.27 22.15
CA VAL A 860 -1.49 31.56 22.33
C VAL A 860 -1.86 32.94 21.80
N GLU A 861 -1.01 33.95 21.97
CA GLU A 861 -1.19 35.28 21.36
C GLU A 861 -1.27 35.19 19.84
N ARG A 862 -0.35 34.45 19.19
CA ARG A 862 -0.40 34.21 17.73
C ARG A 862 -1.68 33.52 17.31
N ILE A 863 -2.07 32.43 17.98
CA ILE A 863 -3.35 31.74 17.69
C ILE A 863 -4.52 32.71 17.84
N SER A 864 -4.52 33.58 18.86
CA SER A 864 -5.54 34.60 19.08
C SER A 864 -5.63 35.61 17.92
N THR A 865 -4.50 36.01 17.31
CA THR A 865 -4.54 36.83 16.08
C THR A 865 -5.23 36.12 14.92
N GLY A 866 -5.00 34.80 14.76
CA GLY A 866 -5.67 33.99 13.74
C GLY A 866 -7.18 33.86 13.96
N LEU A 867 -7.60 33.66 15.20
CA LEU A 867 -9.02 33.56 15.60
C LEU A 867 -9.82 34.85 15.35
N MET A 868 -9.17 36.02 15.34
CA MET A 868 -9.81 37.31 15.03
C MET A 868 -10.10 37.51 13.53
N SER A 869 -9.65 36.61 12.65
CA SER A 869 -9.95 36.70 11.22
C SER A 869 -11.43 36.41 10.91
N PRO A 870 -12.10 37.20 10.03
CA PRO A 870 -13.45 36.90 9.57
C PRO A 870 -13.52 35.62 8.71
N HIS A 871 -12.36 35.06 8.31
CA HIS A 871 -12.27 33.80 7.57
C HIS A 871 -12.15 32.56 8.48
N CYS A 872 -11.95 32.76 9.80
CA CYS A 872 -11.78 31.65 10.74
C CYS A 872 -13.09 30.88 10.96
N LYS A 873 -13.08 29.57 10.62
CA LYS A 873 -14.22 28.65 10.79
C LYS A 873 -14.13 27.76 12.04
N LEU A 874 -13.14 27.99 12.91
CA LEU A 874 -12.87 27.16 14.08
C LEU A 874 -13.98 27.31 15.13
N LYS A 875 -14.58 26.18 15.52
CA LYS A 875 -15.63 26.08 16.56
C LYS A 875 -15.11 25.54 17.88
N ILE A 876 -14.09 24.68 17.87
CA ILE A 876 -13.55 24.02 19.06
C ILE A 876 -12.04 24.22 19.14
N LEU A 877 -11.57 24.75 20.27
CA LEU A 877 -10.15 24.90 20.58
C LEU A 877 -9.82 24.28 21.94
N ARG A 878 -8.91 23.31 21.96
CA ARG A 878 -8.42 22.65 23.18
C ARG A 878 -6.92 22.92 23.35
N LEU A 879 -6.59 23.54 24.48
CA LEU A 879 -5.23 23.93 24.89
C LEU A 879 -4.99 23.46 26.34
N THR A 880 -5.50 22.28 26.70
CA THR A 880 -5.43 21.78 28.08
C THR A 880 -4.01 21.35 28.44
N GLY A 881 -3.50 21.74 29.62
CA GLY A 881 -2.19 21.30 30.11
C GLY A 881 -0.99 21.78 29.27
N CYS A 882 -1.06 22.99 28.74
CA CYS A 882 0.06 23.67 28.10
C CYS A 882 0.82 24.53 29.14
N GLU A 883 1.74 25.40 28.70
CA GLU A 883 2.53 26.27 29.57
C GLU A 883 1.94 27.70 29.66
N ILE A 884 0.61 27.80 29.60
CA ILE A 884 -0.13 29.07 29.48
C ILE A 884 -0.33 29.72 30.86
N THR A 885 -0.16 31.04 30.95
CA THR A 885 -0.31 31.84 32.18
C THR A 885 -1.42 32.90 32.05
N GLU A 886 -1.35 33.96 32.86
CA GLU A 886 -2.32 35.07 32.82
C GLU A 886 -2.07 36.08 31.69
N GLU A 887 -0.89 36.08 31.07
CA GLU A 887 -0.48 37.10 30.08
C GLU A 887 -1.30 36.99 28.78
N SER A 888 -1.39 35.79 28.19
CA SER A 888 -2.16 35.57 26.95
C SER A 888 -3.68 35.68 27.11
N CYS A 889 -4.20 35.70 28.34
CA CYS A 889 -5.64 35.78 28.61
C CYS A 889 -6.28 37.07 28.09
N GLY A 890 -5.52 38.17 27.95
CA GLY A 890 -6.00 39.40 27.31
C GLY A 890 -6.23 39.23 25.80
N SER A 891 -5.29 38.58 25.12
CA SER A 891 -5.36 38.28 23.69
C SER A 891 -6.47 37.27 23.38
N LEU A 892 -6.60 36.21 24.19
CA LEU A 892 -7.73 35.28 24.12
C LEU A 892 -9.07 35.97 24.35
N SER A 893 -9.16 36.88 25.34
CA SER A 893 -10.38 37.66 25.60
C SER A 893 -10.81 38.50 24.39
N SER A 894 -9.84 39.06 23.65
CA SER A 894 -10.14 39.83 22.44
C SER A 894 -10.58 38.92 21.29
N ALA A 895 -9.97 37.74 21.15
CA ALA A 895 -10.33 36.76 20.15
C ALA A 895 -11.74 36.17 20.34
N ILE A 896 -12.10 35.72 21.55
CA ILE A 896 -13.41 35.10 21.80
C ILE A 896 -14.59 36.06 21.62
N ALA A 897 -14.37 37.37 21.76
CA ALA A 897 -15.40 38.38 21.55
C ALA A 897 -15.82 38.51 20.07
N VAL A 898 -14.93 38.20 19.12
CA VAL A 898 -15.18 38.37 17.67
C VAL A 898 -15.23 37.05 16.88
N SER A 899 -14.69 35.96 17.44
CA SER A 899 -14.60 34.66 16.77
C SER A 899 -15.92 33.86 16.77
N GLN A 900 -16.01 32.84 15.92
CA GLN A 900 -17.11 31.86 15.88
C GLN A 900 -16.90 30.66 16.84
N LEU A 901 -16.07 30.83 17.88
CA LEU A 901 -15.68 29.74 18.76
C LEU A 901 -16.82 29.36 19.74
N GLU A 902 -17.17 28.08 19.78
CA GLU A 902 -18.25 27.51 20.60
C GLU A 902 -17.72 26.75 21.83
N GLU A 903 -16.54 26.13 21.75
CA GLU A 903 -15.88 25.43 22.88
C GLU A 903 -14.42 25.88 23.03
N LEU A 904 -14.06 26.26 24.27
CA LEU A 904 -12.70 26.59 24.67
C LEU A 904 -12.31 25.80 25.93
N ARG A 905 -11.26 24.97 25.84
CA ARG A 905 -10.71 24.20 26.99
C ARG A 905 -9.30 24.66 27.33
N LEU A 906 -9.15 25.40 28.43
CA LEU A 906 -7.89 25.89 28.98
C LEU A 906 -7.49 25.19 30.30
N SER A 907 -8.09 24.03 30.59
CA SER A 907 -7.86 23.27 31.83
C SER A 907 -6.36 22.98 32.07
N CYS A 908 -5.94 22.81 33.33
CA CYS A 908 -4.57 22.47 33.75
C CYS A 908 -3.47 23.48 33.33
N ASN A 909 -3.84 24.75 33.07
CA ASN A 909 -2.90 25.86 32.81
C ASN A 909 -2.82 26.81 34.03
N LYS A 910 -1.81 27.68 34.10
CA LYS A 910 -1.56 28.56 35.28
C LYS A 910 -2.20 29.94 35.12
N LEU A 911 -3.46 30.00 34.69
CA LEU A 911 -4.17 31.26 34.39
C LEU A 911 -4.44 32.15 35.62
N GLY A 912 -4.66 31.53 36.78
CA GLY A 912 -4.91 32.26 38.04
C GLY A 912 -6.18 33.12 38.04
N ASP A 913 -6.35 33.90 39.12
CA ASP A 913 -7.49 34.81 39.27
C ASP A 913 -7.44 35.99 38.28
N SER A 914 -6.23 36.41 37.87
CA SER A 914 -5.99 37.54 36.96
C SER A 914 -6.34 37.19 35.51
N GLY A 915 -5.91 36.01 35.02
CA GLY A 915 -6.24 35.53 33.68
C GLY A 915 -7.73 35.35 33.49
N VAL A 916 -8.44 34.78 34.47
CA VAL A 916 -9.91 34.67 34.44
C VAL A 916 -10.61 36.04 34.51
N LYS A 917 -10.03 37.02 35.21
CA LYS A 917 -10.54 38.41 35.16
C LYS A 917 -10.43 38.99 33.75
N LEU A 918 -9.31 38.76 33.03
CA LEU A 918 -9.16 39.20 31.65
C LEU A 918 -10.16 38.48 30.72
N LEU A 919 -10.18 37.13 30.73
CA LEU A 919 -11.12 36.33 29.93
C LEU A 919 -12.60 36.69 30.15
N SER A 920 -12.98 37.08 31.38
CA SER A 920 -14.37 37.47 31.67
C SER A 920 -14.84 38.66 30.86
N ALA A 921 -13.96 39.56 30.42
CA ALA A 921 -14.34 40.71 29.60
C ALA A 921 -14.88 40.29 28.23
N GLY A 922 -14.19 39.37 27.54
CA GLY A 922 -14.63 38.81 26.26
C GLY A 922 -15.83 37.89 26.36
N LEU A 923 -15.95 37.13 27.47
CA LEU A 923 -17.12 36.28 27.74
C LEU A 923 -18.41 37.07 28.03
N MET A 924 -18.29 38.35 28.41
CA MET A 924 -19.42 39.28 28.59
C MET A 924 -19.79 40.02 27.29
N ASP A 925 -19.02 39.87 26.19
CA ASP A 925 -19.32 40.52 24.93
C ASP A 925 -20.58 39.91 24.27
N PRO A 926 -21.54 40.73 23.77
CA PRO A 926 -22.75 40.23 23.12
C PRO A 926 -22.54 39.33 21.90
N HIS A 927 -21.37 39.40 21.25
CA HIS A 927 -21.05 38.61 20.06
C HIS A 927 -20.37 37.26 20.36
N CYS A 928 -19.91 37.05 21.59
CA CYS A 928 -19.24 35.82 22.03
C CYS A 928 -20.15 34.58 21.89
N GLN A 929 -19.67 33.54 21.19
CA GLN A 929 -20.42 32.29 20.93
C GLN A 929 -20.07 31.12 21.87
N ILE A 930 -19.22 31.32 22.87
CA ILE A 930 -18.73 30.23 23.75
C ILE A 930 -19.88 29.59 24.55
N HIS A 931 -20.26 28.38 24.14
CA HIS A 931 -21.21 27.52 24.84
C HIS A 931 -20.54 26.65 25.91
N THR A 932 -19.26 26.32 25.76
CA THR A 932 -18.53 25.41 26.66
C THR A 932 -17.18 25.99 27.05
N LEU A 933 -16.98 26.22 28.35
CA LEU A 933 -15.73 26.74 28.90
C LEU A 933 -15.11 25.77 29.92
N GLY A 934 -13.91 25.28 29.62
CA GLY A 934 -13.11 24.44 30.49
C GLY A 934 -12.00 25.20 31.21
N LEU A 935 -12.12 25.31 32.54
CA LEU A 935 -11.16 25.95 33.44
C LEU A 935 -10.79 25.02 34.61
N ARG A 936 -10.81 23.70 34.41
CA ARG A 936 -10.43 22.73 35.46
C ARG A 936 -8.98 22.97 35.87
N GLU A 937 -8.68 22.96 37.17
CA GLU A 937 -7.31 23.05 37.70
C GLU A 937 -6.50 24.24 37.15
N CYS A 938 -7.14 25.41 37.00
CA CYS A 938 -6.51 26.63 36.47
C CYS A 938 -5.88 27.54 37.55
N ASN A 939 -5.62 26.98 38.74
CA ASN A 939 -5.21 27.69 39.96
C ASN A 939 -6.18 28.82 40.39
N LEU A 940 -7.49 28.59 40.23
CA LEU A 940 -8.51 29.61 40.54
C LEU A 940 -8.90 29.60 42.02
N SER A 941 -9.17 30.79 42.56
CA SER A 941 -9.65 30.98 43.93
C SER A 941 -11.06 31.58 43.96
N ARG A 942 -11.57 31.87 45.18
CA ARG A 942 -12.79 32.67 45.37
C ARG A 942 -12.78 34.03 44.65
N ARG A 943 -11.61 34.57 44.26
CA ARG A 943 -11.51 35.84 43.54
C ARG A 943 -11.95 35.69 42.08
N SER A 944 -11.61 34.59 41.40
CA SER A 944 -12.18 34.27 40.06
C SER A 944 -13.71 34.29 40.03
N CYS A 945 -14.38 33.88 41.11
CA CYS A 945 -15.84 33.96 41.20
C CYS A 945 -16.40 35.39 41.16
N VAL A 946 -15.60 36.42 41.49
CA VAL A 946 -15.98 37.84 41.34
C VAL A 946 -16.06 38.23 39.87
N SER A 947 -15.21 37.65 39.02
CA SER A 947 -15.17 37.89 37.57
C SER A 947 -16.14 36.99 36.80
N LEU A 948 -16.31 35.74 37.23
CA LEU A 948 -17.17 34.75 36.57
C LEU A 948 -18.66 34.92 36.88
N ALA A 949 -19.05 35.36 38.08
CA ALA A 949 -20.46 35.61 38.37
C ALA A 949 -21.08 36.66 37.42
N PRO A 950 -20.35 37.74 37.05
CA PRO A 950 -20.73 38.65 35.97
C PRO A 950 -20.78 38.08 34.54
N VAL A 951 -20.33 36.86 34.27
CA VAL A 951 -20.55 36.21 32.96
C VAL A 951 -21.92 35.53 32.91
N LEU A 952 -22.41 35.05 34.06
CA LEU A 952 -23.67 34.30 34.18
C LEU A 952 -24.93 35.18 34.13
N TRP A 953 -24.81 36.48 34.40
CA TRP A 953 -25.94 37.43 34.42
C TRP A 953 -26.12 38.25 33.12
N SER A 954 -25.11 38.26 32.26
CA SER A 954 -25.13 38.84 30.92
C SER A 954 -25.92 37.92 30.00
N TYR A 955 -26.27 38.37 28.80
CA TYR A 955 -26.93 37.55 27.77
C TYR A 955 -25.99 36.49 27.16
N SER A 956 -25.12 35.89 27.98
CA SER A 956 -24.12 34.91 27.59
C SER A 956 -24.79 33.62 27.13
N VAL A 957 -24.28 33.07 26.03
CA VAL A 957 -24.73 31.79 25.48
C VAL A 957 -24.08 30.58 26.15
N LEU A 958 -23.37 30.77 27.27
CA LEU A 958 -22.63 29.73 27.99
C LEU A 958 -23.59 28.67 28.59
N ARG A 959 -23.38 27.41 28.20
CA ARG A 959 -24.18 26.24 28.63
C ARG A 959 -23.41 25.30 29.54
N GLU A 960 -22.11 25.09 29.34
CA GLU A 960 -21.24 24.29 30.21
C GLU A 960 -20.09 25.11 30.78
N LEU A 961 -19.95 25.09 32.11
CA LEU A 961 -18.84 25.69 32.84
C LEU A 961 -18.18 24.62 33.72
N ASP A 962 -16.96 24.23 33.35
CA ASP A 962 -16.15 23.25 34.06
C ASP A 962 -15.07 23.94 34.89
N LEU A 963 -15.32 24.03 36.20
CA LEU A 963 -14.45 24.67 37.19
C LEU A 963 -13.79 23.66 38.13
N ARG A 964 -13.83 22.36 37.79
CA ARG A 964 -13.34 21.27 38.66
C ARG A 964 -11.93 21.52 39.17
N ASP A 965 -11.63 20.98 40.33
CA ASP A 965 -10.30 21.05 40.96
C ASP A 965 -9.77 22.43 41.39
N ASN A 966 -10.57 23.50 41.34
CA ASN A 966 -10.19 24.84 41.79
C ASN A 966 -10.57 25.16 43.23
N ASN A 967 -9.80 25.99 43.93
CA ASN A 967 -9.99 26.30 45.35
C ASN A 967 -11.01 27.44 45.57
N LEU A 968 -12.28 27.21 45.20
CA LEU A 968 -13.32 28.25 45.17
C LEU A 968 -13.97 28.53 46.54
N TRP A 969 -14.13 27.51 47.39
CA TRP A 969 -14.73 27.58 48.73
C TRP A 969 -16.19 28.08 48.76
N TYR A 970 -16.85 28.02 49.92
CA TYR A 970 -18.23 28.55 50.09
C TYR A 970 -18.36 30.04 49.73
N SER A 971 -17.29 30.83 49.92
CA SER A 971 -17.28 32.26 49.57
C SER A 971 -17.33 32.50 48.07
N GLY A 972 -16.71 31.63 47.26
CA GLY A 972 -16.84 31.65 45.81
C GLY A 972 -18.22 31.17 45.36
N MET A 973 -18.75 30.11 46.00
CA MET A 973 -20.11 29.63 45.74
C MET A 973 -21.15 30.71 45.96
N ARG A 974 -21.07 31.49 47.05
CA ARG A 974 -21.97 32.63 47.29
C ARG A 974 -22.05 33.60 46.11
N LEU A 975 -20.93 33.85 45.43
CA LEU A 975 -20.85 34.75 44.27
C LEU A 975 -21.43 34.09 43.01
N LEU A 976 -21.02 32.86 42.68
CA LEU A 976 -21.57 32.13 41.53
C LEU A 976 -23.07 31.90 41.67
N SER A 977 -23.55 31.54 42.87
CA SER A 977 -24.97 31.43 43.20
C SER A 977 -25.75 32.74 43.09
N ALA A 978 -25.10 33.91 43.13
CA ALA A 978 -25.78 35.18 42.84
C ALA A 978 -25.98 35.36 41.32
N GLY A 979 -25.00 34.96 40.50
CA GLY A 979 -25.13 34.93 39.04
C GLY A 979 -26.18 33.92 38.55
N LEU A 980 -26.17 32.70 39.11
CA LEU A 980 -27.13 31.63 38.77
C LEU A 980 -28.61 31.96 39.09
N ARG A 981 -28.88 32.96 39.95
CA ARG A 981 -30.25 33.45 40.22
C ARG A 981 -30.78 34.38 39.13
N ASN A 982 -29.94 34.84 38.21
CA ASN A 982 -30.39 35.75 37.17
C ASN A 982 -31.25 35.01 36.13
N PRO A 983 -32.47 35.49 35.80
CA PRO A 983 -33.32 34.86 34.79
C PRO A 983 -32.71 34.71 33.39
N ASN A 984 -31.67 35.49 33.05
CA ASN A 984 -30.97 35.41 31.77
C ASN A 984 -29.86 34.32 31.76
N CYS A 985 -29.59 33.66 32.88
CA CYS A 985 -28.53 32.65 32.99
C CYS A 985 -28.87 31.39 32.17
N ALA A 986 -28.25 31.23 31.00
CA ALA A 986 -28.47 30.10 30.10
C ALA A 986 -27.75 28.79 30.51
N LEU A 987 -27.00 28.79 31.63
CA LEU A 987 -26.14 27.68 32.05
C LEU A 987 -26.93 26.39 32.36
N GLN A 988 -26.50 25.28 31.76
CA GLN A 988 -27.12 23.96 31.87
C GLN A 988 -26.26 22.98 32.67
N ASN A 989 -24.93 23.01 32.48
CA ASN A 989 -23.99 22.10 33.12
C ASN A 989 -22.99 22.91 33.95
N LEU A 990 -22.96 22.67 35.27
CA LEU A 990 -21.99 23.29 36.17
C LEU A 990 -21.18 22.20 36.88
N ARG A 991 -19.89 22.09 36.55
CA ARG A 991 -18.99 21.10 37.16
C ARG A 991 -18.08 21.76 38.19
N LEU A 992 -18.32 21.41 39.45
CA LEU A 992 -17.67 21.93 40.66
C LEU A 992 -17.02 20.81 41.49
N SER A 993 -16.76 19.64 40.88
CA SER A 993 -16.06 18.54 41.53
C SER A 993 -14.73 18.97 42.15
N GLY A 994 -14.47 18.57 43.39
CA GLY A 994 -13.22 18.86 44.08
C GLY A 994 -12.92 20.35 44.32
N CYS A 995 -13.94 21.22 44.40
CA CYS A 995 -13.78 22.68 44.52
C CYS A 995 -13.75 23.24 45.96
N LEU A 996 -13.58 22.37 46.96
CA LEU A 996 -13.63 22.69 48.39
C LEU A 996 -14.97 23.33 48.82
N VAL A 997 -16.07 22.92 48.19
CA VAL A 997 -17.43 23.35 48.55
C VAL A 997 -17.82 22.69 49.87
N THR A 998 -18.07 23.52 50.89
CA THR A 998 -18.58 23.09 52.20
C THR A 998 -20.11 23.16 52.23
N GLU A 999 -20.76 22.65 53.27
CA GLU A 999 -22.19 22.81 53.57
C GLU A 999 -22.73 24.23 53.34
N LYS A 1000 -22.05 25.26 53.90
CA LYS A 1000 -22.39 26.69 53.68
C LYS A 1000 -22.33 27.15 52.22
N GLY A 1001 -21.64 26.43 51.34
CA GLY A 1001 -21.64 26.67 49.89
C GLY A 1001 -22.86 26.04 49.23
N CYS A 1002 -23.22 24.82 49.65
CA CYS A 1002 -24.41 24.12 49.19
C CYS A 1002 -25.71 24.87 49.54
N THR A 1003 -25.79 25.56 50.69
CA THR A 1003 -26.95 26.40 51.02
C THR A 1003 -27.15 27.55 50.02
N PHE A 1004 -26.08 28.18 49.54
CA PHE A 1004 -26.17 29.23 48.52
C PHE A 1004 -26.62 28.67 47.17
N LEU A 1005 -26.08 27.50 46.77
CA LEU A 1005 -26.47 26.80 45.54
C LEU A 1005 -27.93 26.32 45.58
N ALA A 1006 -28.36 25.69 46.66
CA ALA A 1006 -29.74 25.22 46.83
C ALA A 1006 -30.76 26.37 46.70
N SER A 1007 -30.46 27.54 47.29
CA SER A 1007 -31.31 28.71 47.17
C SER A 1007 -31.16 29.47 45.84
N ALA A 1008 -30.09 29.24 45.06
CA ALA A 1008 -30.04 29.66 43.67
C ALA A 1008 -31.00 28.83 42.81
N LEU A 1009 -31.05 27.51 43.02
CA LEU A 1009 -31.93 26.58 42.30
C LEU A 1009 -33.44 26.82 42.58
N GLU A 1010 -33.79 27.41 43.73
CA GLU A 1010 -35.15 27.90 44.04
C GLU A 1010 -35.62 29.05 43.13
N SER A 1011 -34.68 29.80 42.55
CA SER A 1011 -34.99 30.99 41.76
C SER A 1011 -35.33 30.58 40.32
N ASN A 1012 -36.59 30.74 39.94
CA ASN A 1012 -37.11 30.36 38.62
C ASN A 1012 -36.89 31.52 37.61
N PRO A 1013 -36.32 31.28 36.41
CA PRO A 1013 -35.88 30.01 35.85
C PRO A 1013 -34.42 29.67 36.14
N SER A 1014 -34.19 28.53 36.80
CA SER A 1014 -32.89 27.85 36.73
C SER A 1014 -32.88 26.93 35.50
N HIS A 1015 -31.99 27.22 34.55
CA HIS A 1015 -31.81 26.42 33.33
C HIS A 1015 -30.89 25.18 33.54
N LEU A 1016 -30.38 25.01 34.76
CA LEU A 1016 -29.41 23.99 35.13
C LEU A 1016 -30.00 22.57 35.10
N ARG A 1017 -29.33 21.67 34.37
CA ARG A 1017 -29.65 20.25 34.18
C ARG A 1017 -28.65 19.32 34.85
N GLU A 1018 -27.35 19.63 34.78
CA GLU A 1018 -26.30 18.88 35.47
C GLU A 1018 -25.58 19.75 36.51
N LEU A 1019 -25.49 19.27 37.75
CA LEU A 1019 -24.67 19.84 38.81
C LEU A 1019 -23.76 18.76 39.40
N ASP A 1020 -22.47 18.87 39.13
CA ASP A 1020 -21.45 17.97 39.68
C ASP A 1020 -20.74 18.61 40.87
N LEU A 1021 -21.06 18.12 42.07
CA LEU A 1021 -20.45 18.49 43.35
C LEU A 1021 -19.65 17.31 43.95
N SER A 1022 -19.31 16.29 43.17
CA SER A 1022 -18.52 15.14 43.64
C SER A 1022 -17.18 15.57 44.27
N PHE A 1023 -16.64 14.77 45.18
CA PHE A 1023 -15.36 15.03 45.88
C PHE A 1023 -15.29 16.38 46.61
N ASN A 1024 -16.43 16.94 47.03
CA ASN A 1024 -16.53 18.08 47.95
C ASN A 1024 -16.95 17.62 49.36
N HIS A 1025 -17.24 18.57 50.26
CA HIS A 1025 -17.77 18.30 51.60
C HIS A 1025 -19.12 19.02 51.82
N PRO A 1026 -20.20 18.59 51.14
CA PRO A 1026 -21.51 19.22 51.25
C PRO A 1026 -22.15 19.11 52.64
N GLY A 1027 -21.71 18.20 53.51
CA GLY A 1027 -22.33 17.92 54.81
C GLY A 1027 -23.73 17.30 54.68
N GLU A 1028 -24.25 16.70 55.75
CA GLU A 1028 -25.58 16.07 55.72
C GLU A 1028 -26.69 17.09 55.40
N SER A 1029 -26.61 18.30 55.97
CA SER A 1029 -27.59 19.36 55.71
C SER A 1029 -27.54 19.85 54.25
N GLY A 1030 -26.35 20.02 53.67
CA GLY A 1030 -26.21 20.46 52.27
C GLY A 1030 -26.66 19.38 51.28
N VAL A 1031 -26.41 18.10 51.57
CA VAL A 1031 -26.93 16.96 50.79
C VAL A 1031 -28.46 16.92 50.86
N MET A 1032 -29.04 17.03 52.06
CA MET A 1032 -30.49 17.05 52.27
C MET A 1032 -31.14 18.22 51.50
N LEU A 1033 -30.62 19.44 51.67
CA LEU A 1033 -31.14 20.64 51.00
C LEU A 1033 -31.11 20.52 49.47
N LEU A 1034 -30.02 20.04 48.88
CA LEU A 1034 -29.92 19.87 47.43
C LEU A 1034 -30.80 18.71 46.92
N SER A 1035 -30.87 17.60 47.66
CA SER A 1035 -31.70 16.44 47.31
C SER A 1035 -33.20 16.74 47.40
N ASP A 1036 -33.63 17.56 48.37
CA ASP A 1036 -35.01 18.01 48.48
C ASP A 1036 -35.43 18.95 47.35
N ARG A 1037 -34.48 19.65 46.70
CA ARG A 1037 -34.79 20.47 45.51
C ARG A 1037 -35.10 19.63 44.27
N LEU A 1038 -34.57 18.41 44.16
CA LEU A 1038 -34.95 17.46 43.10
C LEU A 1038 -36.42 17.01 43.19
N LYS A 1039 -37.05 17.13 44.37
CA LYS A 1039 -38.46 16.77 44.60
C LYS A 1039 -39.44 17.86 44.14
N ASN A 1040 -38.95 19.04 43.73
CA ASN A 1040 -39.78 20.17 43.31
C ASN A 1040 -40.14 20.06 41.82
N LEU A 1041 -41.43 20.12 41.50
CA LEU A 1041 -41.99 20.04 40.13
C LEU A 1041 -41.47 21.11 39.16
N HIS A 1042 -40.88 22.20 39.66
CA HIS A 1042 -40.29 23.26 38.83
C HIS A 1042 -38.76 23.15 38.67
N CYS A 1043 -38.12 22.16 39.29
CA CYS A 1043 -36.69 21.92 39.15
C CYS A 1043 -36.38 21.25 37.80
N ARG A 1044 -35.41 21.77 37.05
CA ARG A 1044 -34.94 21.20 35.76
C ARG A 1044 -33.69 20.35 35.88
N LEU A 1045 -33.21 20.12 37.10
CA LEU A 1045 -31.97 19.41 37.37
C LEU A 1045 -32.18 17.90 37.15
N GLU A 1046 -31.69 17.40 36.02
CA GLU A 1046 -31.77 16.00 35.58
C GLU A 1046 -30.72 15.13 36.33
N LYS A 1047 -29.57 15.71 36.68
CA LYS A 1047 -28.44 14.98 37.29
C LYS A 1047 -27.73 15.80 38.36
N LEU A 1048 -27.59 15.19 39.53
CA LEU A 1048 -26.90 15.75 40.68
C LEU A 1048 -25.89 14.73 41.22
N SER A 1049 -24.60 15.06 41.17
CA SER A 1049 -23.54 14.20 41.71
C SER A 1049 -23.04 14.76 43.04
N LEU A 1050 -23.19 14.00 44.13
CA LEU A 1050 -22.91 14.44 45.51
C LEU A 1050 -21.90 13.55 46.27
N ASP A 1051 -21.17 12.65 45.60
CA ASP A 1051 -20.20 11.77 46.25
C ASP A 1051 -19.23 12.55 47.18
N HIS A 1052 -19.24 12.20 48.47
CA HIS A 1052 -18.54 12.96 49.51
C HIS A 1052 -17.70 12.05 50.42
N GLY A 1053 -16.38 12.04 50.19
CA GLY A 1053 -15.40 11.21 50.94
C GLY A 1053 -15.03 11.72 52.33
N GLY A 1054 -15.99 12.22 53.11
CA GLY A 1054 -15.77 12.74 54.47
C GLY A 1054 -14.96 14.04 54.54
N GLU A 1055 -14.35 14.32 55.69
CA GLU A 1055 -13.54 15.53 55.93
C GLU A 1055 -12.28 15.62 55.06
N SER A 1056 -11.78 14.48 54.57
CA SER A 1056 -10.58 14.41 53.71
C SER A 1056 -10.69 15.31 52.47
N ARG A 1057 -11.92 15.51 51.96
CA ARG A 1057 -12.23 16.35 50.79
C ARG A 1057 -12.03 17.86 51.02
N ILE A 1058 -11.77 18.30 52.25
CA ILE A 1058 -11.47 19.71 52.59
C ILE A 1058 -9.95 20.03 52.43
N LYS A 1059 -9.09 19.00 52.31
CA LYS A 1059 -7.65 19.19 52.08
C LYS A 1059 -7.40 19.80 50.68
N PRO A 1060 -6.51 20.80 50.52
CA PRO A 1060 -6.23 21.39 49.21
C PRO A 1060 -5.41 20.47 48.30
N GLY A 1061 -5.52 20.68 46.98
CA GLY A 1061 -4.76 19.94 45.96
C GLY A 1061 -5.10 18.46 45.88
N LEU A 1062 -4.19 17.65 45.33
CA LEU A 1062 -4.42 16.20 45.11
C LEU A 1062 -4.69 15.41 46.39
N ARG A 1063 -4.30 15.93 47.57
CA ARG A 1063 -4.59 15.32 48.88
C ARG A 1063 -6.09 15.21 49.17
N LYS A 1064 -6.95 15.98 48.50
CA LYS A 1064 -8.42 15.80 48.56
C LYS A 1064 -8.85 14.40 48.08
N TYR A 1065 -8.07 13.79 47.18
CA TYR A 1065 -8.30 12.47 46.60
C TYR A 1065 -7.63 11.33 47.37
N ALA A 1066 -7.09 11.61 48.57
CA ALA A 1066 -6.43 10.61 49.39
C ALA A 1066 -7.27 9.34 49.54
N CYS A 1067 -6.68 8.19 49.18
CA CYS A 1067 -7.22 6.86 49.45
C CYS A 1067 -6.25 6.06 50.32
N GLN A 1068 -6.78 5.22 51.21
CA GLN A 1068 -5.97 4.40 52.11
C GLN A 1068 -5.83 3.00 51.54
N LEU A 1069 -4.75 2.76 50.80
CA LEU A 1069 -4.47 1.46 50.19
C LEU A 1069 -3.86 0.48 51.19
N LYS A 1070 -4.25 -0.80 51.11
CA LYS A 1070 -3.65 -1.92 51.85
C LYS A 1070 -3.06 -2.94 50.90
N MET A 1071 -1.89 -3.46 51.23
CA MET A 1071 -1.22 -4.52 50.48
C MET A 1071 -1.87 -5.87 50.78
N ASN A 1072 -2.02 -6.73 49.77
CA ASN A 1072 -2.60 -8.06 49.93
C ASN A 1072 -1.49 -9.07 50.20
N GLY A 1073 -1.37 -9.56 51.44
CA GLY A 1073 -0.40 -10.57 51.83
C GLY A 1073 -0.49 -11.88 51.05
N MET A 1074 -1.68 -12.28 50.55
CA MET A 1074 -1.84 -13.45 49.67
C MET A 1074 -1.32 -13.23 48.24
N SER A 1075 -1.00 -11.98 47.88
CA SER A 1075 -0.44 -11.62 46.57
C SER A 1075 1.06 -11.28 46.61
N ALA A 1076 1.65 -11.29 47.81
CA ALA A 1076 3.06 -11.03 48.00
C ALA A 1076 3.88 -12.28 47.63
N ASP A 1077 4.93 -12.11 46.83
CA ASP A 1077 5.91 -13.18 46.62
C ASP A 1077 6.63 -13.48 47.97
N GLY A 1078 7.00 -14.75 48.19
CA GLY A 1078 7.45 -15.26 49.51
C GLY A 1078 8.68 -14.59 50.14
N ASP A 1079 9.45 -13.82 49.36
CA ASP A 1079 10.61 -13.05 49.83
C ASP A 1079 10.21 -11.74 50.56
N LEU A 1080 8.93 -11.37 50.52
CA LEU A 1080 8.39 -10.13 51.06
C LEU A 1080 7.77 -10.31 52.45
N THR A 1081 8.19 -9.48 53.41
CA THR A 1081 7.55 -9.38 54.73
C THR A 1081 6.68 -8.12 54.77
N LEU A 1082 5.38 -8.26 55.02
CA LEU A 1082 4.44 -7.14 55.22
C LEU A 1082 4.38 -6.74 56.69
N SER A 1083 4.07 -5.48 56.97
CA SER A 1083 3.70 -4.99 58.32
C SER A 1083 2.30 -5.42 58.73
N GLU A 1084 2.01 -5.42 60.03
CA GLU A 1084 0.71 -5.84 60.60
C GLU A 1084 -0.48 -5.03 60.07
N ASP A 1085 -0.27 -3.76 59.75
CA ASP A 1085 -1.27 -2.85 59.16
C ASP A 1085 -1.40 -2.98 57.63
N ASN A 1086 -0.57 -3.83 56.99
CA ASN A 1086 -0.43 -4.01 55.55
C ASN A 1086 -0.12 -2.71 54.75
N THR A 1087 0.51 -1.71 55.37
CA THR A 1087 0.92 -0.47 54.67
C THR A 1087 2.38 -0.49 54.21
N ARG A 1088 3.23 -1.32 54.82
CA ARG A 1088 4.66 -1.46 54.50
C ARG A 1088 4.99 -2.87 54.08
N VAL A 1089 5.91 -2.99 53.13
CA VAL A 1089 6.57 -4.23 52.75
C VAL A 1089 8.08 -4.03 52.69
N VAL A 1090 8.82 -5.05 53.12
CA VAL A 1090 10.29 -5.12 53.06
C VAL A 1090 10.68 -6.45 52.44
N ARG A 1091 11.60 -6.45 51.48
CA ARG A 1091 12.18 -7.71 50.98
C ARG A 1091 13.29 -8.18 51.92
N ARG A 1092 13.24 -9.45 52.33
CA ARG A 1092 14.27 -10.06 53.17
C ARG A 1092 15.32 -10.75 52.30
N THR A 1093 16.59 -10.53 52.58
CA THR A 1093 17.67 -11.40 52.11
C THR A 1093 17.57 -12.75 52.80
N GLN A 1094 17.21 -13.81 52.06
CA GLN A 1094 17.55 -15.17 52.49
C GLN A 1094 19.01 -15.42 52.09
N VAL A 1095 19.91 -15.31 53.07
CA VAL A 1095 21.15 -16.08 53.01
C VAL A 1095 20.72 -17.54 53.13
N HIS A 1096 20.80 -18.30 52.04
CA HIS A 1096 20.82 -19.76 52.11
C HIS A 1096 22.26 -20.19 52.42
N PRO A 1097 22.61 -20.57 53.65
CA PRO A 1097 23.73 -21.49 53.81
C PRO A 1097 23.35 -22.78 53.08
N TYR A 1098 24.23 -23.24 52.19
CA TYR A 1098 24.06 -24.49 51.45
C TYR A 1098 23.60 -25.62 52.38
N PRO A 1099 22.43 -26.25 52.13
CA PRO A 1099 22.22 -27.61 52.61
C PRO A 1099 23.17 -28.51 51.83
N TYR A 1100 24.00 -29.22 52.59
CA TYR A 1100 24.82 -30.31 52.11
C TYR A 1100 23.94 -31.34 51.36
N LEU A 1101 24.49 -31.98 50.33
CA LEU A 1101 23.80 -33.05 49.60
C LEU A 1101 23.42 -34.18 50.57
N ASP A 1102 22.22 -34.73 50.41
CA ASP A 1102 21.95 -36.11 50.79
C ASP A 1102 21.19 -36.80 49.65
N PHE A 1103 21.64 -38.00 49.29
CA PHE A 1103 21.14 -38.79 48.17
C PHE A 1103 20.62 -40.12 48.74
N SER A 1104 19.31 -40.22 48.97
CA SER A 1104 18.66 -41.52 49.18
C SER A 1104 17.16 -41.48 48.88
N ASP A 1105 16.74 -42.38 47.99
CA ASP A 1105 15.45 -43.06 47.93
C ASP A 1105 14.15 -42.24 47.81
N SER A 1106 13.68 -42.05 46.56
CA SER A 1106 12.36 -42.55 46.14
C SER A 1106 12.11 -42.34 44.63
N ASP A 1107 11.78 -43.41 43.91
CA ASP A 1107 11.31 -43.36 42.52
C ASP A 1107 9.88 -42.79 42.44
N ASP A 1108 9.72 -41.59 41.87
CA ASP A 1108 8.43 -41.06 41.42
C ASP A 1108 8.63 -40.26 40.11
N PRO A 1109 8.06 -40.68 38.96
CA PRO A 1109 8.30 -40.05 37.67
C PRO A 1109 7.44 -38.80 37.37
N ASP A 1110 6.56 -38.34 38.29
CA ASP A 1110 5.66 -37.19 38.02
C ASP A 1110 6.03 -35.87 38.72
N TYR A 1111 7.32 -35.51 38.70
CA TYR A 1111 7.79 -34.17 39.12
C TYR A 1111 8.49 -33.41 37.98
N SER A 1112 7.68 -32.72 37.17
CA SER A 1112 8.19 -31.78 36.17
C SER A 1112 8.88 -30.57 36.82
N TYR A 1113 10.20 -30.50 36.70
CA TYR A 1113 10.98 -29.35 37.16
C TYR A 1113 10.63 -28.08 36.37
N ARG A 1114 9.76 -27.26 36.93
CA ARG A 1114 9.72 -25.82 36.61
C ARG A 1114 11.06 -25.21 37.00
N THR A 1115 11.96 -25.04 36.03
CA THR A 1115 13.12 -24.17 36.16
C THR A 1115 12.65 -22.73 36.32
N LYS A 1116 12.41 -22.31 37.57
CA LYS A 1116 12.33 -20.89 37.91
C LYS A 1116 13.68 -20.25 37.55
N LYS A 1117 13.74 -19.56 36.40
CA LYS A 1117 14.62 -18.39 36.31
C LYS A 1117 14.25 -17.51 37.51
N SER A 1118 15.23 -17.23 38.37
CA SER A 1118 15.06 -16.39 39.54
C SER A 1118 14.76 -14.97 39.09
N ASP A 1119 13.47 -14.63 39.02
CA ASP A 1119 13.03 -13.27 38.79
C ASP A 1119 13.60 -12.41 39.95
N LYS A 1120 14.59 -11.56 39.66
CA LYS A 1120 15.25 -10.71 40.67
C LYS A 1120 14.26 -9.70 41.29
N TRP A 1121 13.02 -9.67 40.85
CA TRP A 1121 11.91 -8.86 41.36
C TRP A 1121 10.90 -9.68 42.17
N ALA A 1122 10.57 -9.22 43.38
CA ALA A 1122 9.43 -9.71 44.15
C ALA A 1122 8.31 -8.65 44.12
N LYS A 1123 7.06 -9.09 43.99
CA LYS A 1123 5.90 -8.21 43.79
C LYS A 1123 4.86 -8.34 44.89
N VAL A 1124 4.11 -7.27 45.13
CA VAL A 1124 2.90 -7.28 45.97
C VAL A 1124 1.85 -6.32 45.39
N ARG A 1125 0.59 -6.75 45.39
CA ARG A 1125 -0.56 -6.00 44.87
C ARG A 1125 -1.44 -5.52 46.02
N CYS A 1126 -2.16 -4.42 45.85
CA CYS A 1126 -3.18 -3.99 46.81
C CYS A 1126 -4.44 -4.87 46.78
N THR A 1127 -5.16 -4.93 47.90
CA THR A 1127 -6.41 -5.71 48.02
C THR A 1127 -7.51 -5.18 47.12
N GLU A 1128 -7.73 -3.87 47.14
CA GLU A 1128 -8.87 -3.20 46.53
C GLU A 1128 -8.57 -2.74 45.08
N PRO A 1129 -9.49 -2.97 44.13
CA PRO A 1129 -9.44 -2.35 42.81
C PRO A 1129 -9.83 -0.86 42.87
N LEU A 1130 -9.19 -0.06 42.04
CA LEU A 1130 -9.53 1.34 41.78
C LEU A 1130 -10.31 1.41 40.46
N SER A 1131 -11.58 1.82 40.55
CA SER A 1131 -12.49 1.98 39.41
C SER A 1131 -13.38 3.20 39.60
N ASP A 1132 -13.79 3.80 38.48
CA ASP A 1132 -14.88 4.81 38.43
C ASP A 1132 -14.72 6.01 39.38
N GLY A 1133 -13.48 6.41 39.67
CA GLY A 1133 -13.19 7.44 40.65
C GLY A 1133 -11.82 8.10 40.52
N ARG A 1134 -11.53 9.01 41.46
CA ARG A 1134 -10.28 9.75 41.57
C ARG A 1134 -9.54 9.37 42.84
N PHE A 1135 -8.29 8.98 42.70
CA PHE A 1135 -7.50 8.37 43.76
C PHE A 1135 -6.12 9.00 43.82
N TYR A 1136 -5.65 9.28 45.04
CA TYR A 1136 -4.31 9.78 45.31
C TYR A 1136 -3.71 9.03 46.49
N TRP A 1137 -2.47 8.55 46.35
CA TRP A 1137 -1.72 7.93 47.43
C TRP A 1137 -0.25 8.31 47.34
N GLN A 1138 0.46 8.24 48.47
CA GLN A 1138 1.89 8.50 48.55
C GLN A 1138 2.65 7.25 48.95
N VAL A 1139 3.81 7.05 48.34
CA VAL A 1139 4.63 5.84 48.44
C VAL A 1139 6.05 6.25 48.77
N GLU A 1140 6.48 5.96 49.98
CA GLU A 1140 7.87 6.06 50.44
C GLU A 1140 8.61 4.77 50.03
N TRP A 1141 9.81 4.88 49.45
CA TRP A 1141 10.53 3.73 48.89
C TRP A 1141 12.05 3.75 49.18
N THR A 1142 12.66 2.57 49.21
CA THR A 1142 14.10 2.34 49.29
C THR A 1142 14.52 1.20 48.36
N GLY A 1143 15.78 1.19 47.90
CA GLY A 1143 16.26 0.22 46.92
C GLY A 1143 15.83 0.58 45.50
N TRP A 1144 15.59 -0.42 44.65
CA TRP A 1144 15.04 -0.22 43.29
C TRP A 1144 13.60 -0.76 43.25
N VAL A 1145 12.66 0.07 42.81
CA VAL A 1145 11.22 -0.19 42.99
C VAL A 1145 10.42 0.23 41.74
N ASP A 1146 9.51 -0.63 41.27
CA ASP A 1146 8.42 -0.24 40.37
C ASP A 1146 7.18 0.15 41.18
N ILE A 1147 6.58 1.30 40.86
CA ILE A 1147 5.36 1.81 41.50
C ILE A 1147 4.30 2.07 40.41
N GLY A 1148 3.11 1.46 40.49
CA GLY A 1148 2.01 1.84 39.60
C GLY A 1148 0.78 0.94 39.67
N VAL A 1149 0.14 0.69 38.52
CA VAL A 1149 -1.19 0.05 38.41
C VAL A 1149 -1.28 -0.98 37.28
N THR A 1150 -2.13 -2.00 37.44
CA THR A 1150 -2.32 -3.10 36.46
C THR A 1150 -3.78 -3.58 36.41
N TYR A 1151 -4.23 -4.10 35.25
CA TYR A 1151 -5.51 -4.82 35.16
C TYR A 1151 -5.42 -6.26 35.69
N THR A 1152 -4.34 -6.95 35.36
CA THR A 1152 -4.20 -8.39 35.62
C THR A 1152 -3.51 -8.68 36.96
N PRO A 1153 -3.80 -9.83 37.62
CA PRO A 1153 -3.08 -10.27 38.82
C PRO A 1153 -1.57 -10.50 38.59
N ARG A 1154 -1.17 -10.65 37.33
CA ARG A 1154 0.24 -10.63 36.89
C ARG A 1154 0.54 -9.24 36.36
N TRP A 1155 1.63 -8.64 36.83
CA TRP A 1155 2.20 -7.42 36.28
C TRP A 1155 3.00 -7.78 35.03
N ASP A 1156 2.33 -7.65 33.89
CA ASP A 1156 2.81 -8.08 32.57
C ASP A 1156 3.13 -6.83 31.75
N ILE A 1157 4.43 -6.50 31.69
CA ILE A 1157 4.95 -5.31 31.00
C ILE A 1157 4.86 -5.48 29.47
N GLU A 1158 4.80 -6.72 28.99
CA GLU A 1158 4.77 -7.06 27.56
C GLU A 1158 3.36 -6.89 26.98
N LYS A 1159 2.32 -7.29 27.71
CA LYS A 1159 0.93 -7.37 27.21
C LYS A 1159 0.09 -6.09 27.33
N LYS A 1160 0.73 -4.91 27.41
CA LYS A 1160 0.07 -3.58 27.49
C LYS A 1160 -0.93 -3.39 28.65
N ARG A 1161 -0.82 -4.18 29.74
CA ARG A 1161 -1.82 -4.24 30.84
C ARG A 1161 -1.36 -3.66 32.18
N SER A 1162 -0.16 -3.09 32.23
CA SER A 1162 0.41 -2.46 33.43
C SER A 1162 1.09 -1.13 33.08
N TRP A 1163 1.08 -0.19 34.03
CA TRP A 1163 1.71 1.13 33.97
C TRP A 1163 2.51 1.35 35.25
N GLY A 1164 3.79 1.70 35.13
CA GLY A 1164 4.68 1.85 36.28
C GLY A 1164 5.66 3.01 36.17
N LEU A 1165 6.15 3.46 37.31
CA LEU A 1165 7.31 4.31 37.45
C LEU A 1165 8.40 3.49 38.15
N PHE A 1166 9.47 3.16 37.42
CA PHE A 1166 10.69 2.62 37.99
C PHE A 1166 11.46 3.74 38.69
N CYS A 1167 11.83 3.48 39.94
CA CYS A 1167 12.54 4.38 40.82
C CYS A 1167 13.86 3.73 41.26
N CYS A 1168 14.98 4.36 40.92
CA CYS A 1168 16.31 4.02 41.45
C CYS A 1168 16.98 5.28 42.02
N ASN A 1169 18.17 5.15 42.62
CA ASN A 1169 18.88 6.27 43.25
C ASN A 1169 19.38 7.35 42.24
N GLU A 1170 19.32 7.09 40.94
CA GLU A 1170 19.90 7.95 39.89
C GLU A 1170 18.86 8.69 39.05
N GLN A 1171 17.74 8.02 38.72
CA GLN A 1171 16.72 8.52 37.79
C GLN A 1171 15.35 7.90 38.03
N TYR A 1172 14.32 8.53 37.45
CA TYR A 1172 12.99 7.95 37.30
C TYR A 1172 12.77 7.52 35.84
N VAL A 1173 12.18 6.35 35.63
CA VAL A 1173 11.84 5.84 34.29
C VAL A 1173 10.38 5.40 34.27
N PHE A 1174 9.57 5.99 33.42
CA PHE A 1174 8.20 5.51 33.20
C PHE A 1174 8.21 4.27 32.29
N ILE A 1175 7.44 3.25 32.67
CA ILE A 1175 7.38 1.93 32.02
C ILE A 1175 5.93 1.61 31.63
N HIS A 1176 5.72 1.34 30.34
CA HIS A 1176 4.48 0.77 29.82
C HIS A 1176 4.72 0.07 28.48
N SER A 1177 4.13 -1.12 28.26
CA SER A 1177 4.16 -1.81 26.96
C SER A 1177 5.57 -2.04 26.39
N ASN A 1178 6.51 -2.40 27.27
CA ASN A 1178 7.95 -2.50 26.99
C ASN A 1178 8.61 -1.22 26.40
N ARG A 1179 7.98 -0.06 26.57
CA ARG A 1179 8.56 1.27 26.33
C ARG A 1179 9.06 1.86 27.64
N PHE A 1180 10.21 2.52 27.59
CA PHE A 1180 10.86 3.19 28.71
C PHE A 1180 11.01 4.67 28.38
N SER A 1181 10.53 5.55 29.25
CA SER A 1181 10.71 7.01 29.14
C SER A 1181 11.52 7.51 30.32
N VAL A 1182 12.78 7.87 30.08
CA VAL A 1182 13.66 8.46 31.11
C VAL A 1182 13.18 9.87 31.42
N ILE A 1183 12.89 10.14 32.70
CA ILE A 1183 12.38 11.44 33.17
C ILE A 1183 13.57 12.27 33.65
N SER A 1184 13.78 13.42 33.01
CA SER A 1184 14.82 14.38 33.38
C SER A 1184 14.42 15.18 34.63
N ALA A 1185 14.59 14.57 35.80
CA ALA A 1185 14.40 15.18 37.11
C ALA A 1185 15.74 15.31 37.86
N PRO A 1186 15.85 16.20 38.87
CA PRO A 1186 16.99 16.20 39.79
C PRO A 1186 17.17 14.85 40.50
N ARG A 1187 18.34 14.62 41.12
CA ARG A 1187 18.58 13.40 41.93
C ARG A 1187 17.38 13.12 42.85
N PRO A 1188 16.88 11.88 42.91
CA PRO A 1188 15.60 11.53 43.52
C PRO A 1188 15.62 11.58 45.05
N ASP A 1189 15.67 12.80 45.58
CA ASP A 1189 15.51 13.13 47.00
C ASP A 1189 14.38 14.17 47.19
N PRO A 1190 13.37 13.88 48.03
CA PRO A 1190 13.22 12.69 48.86
C PRO A 1190 12.62 11.49 48.10
N LYS A 1191 12.80 10.30 48.67
CA LYS A 1191 12.30 9.02 48.13
C LYS A 1191 10.81 8.79 48.41
N CYS A 1192 9.97 9.76 48.03
CA CYS A 1192 8.51 9.68 48.15
C CYS A 1192 7.83 10.09 46.84
N ILE A 1193 6.98 9.19 46.32
CA ILE A 1193 6.21 9.38 45.09
C ILE A 1193 4.72 9.49 45.42
N GLY A 1194 4.09 10.58 44.96
CA GLY A 1194 2.65 10.72 44.89
C GLY A 1194 2.14 10.18 43.57
N VAL A 1195 1.17 9.27 43.61
CA VAL A 1195 0.48 8.75 42.42
C VAL A 1195 -0.95 9.27 42.41
N TYR A 1196 -1.38 9.82 41.28
CA TYR A 1196 -2.74 10.31 41.05
C TYR A 1196 -3.37 9.57 39.87
N LEU A 1197 -4.55 9.00 40.09
CA LEU A 1197 -5.35 8.32 39.07
C LEU A 1197 -6.71 9.01 38.96
N ASP A 1198 -7.03 9.55 37.79
CA ASP A 1198 -8.36 10.04 37.41
C ASP A 1198 -8.95 9.06 36.40
N PHE A 1199 -9.64 8.02 36.92
CA PHE A 1199 -10.12 6.90 36.11
C PHE A 1199 -11.10 7.38 35.00
N PRO A 1200 -12.11 8.23 35.27
CA PRO A 1200 -13.01 8.73 34.23
C PRO A 1200 -12.34 9.63 33.18
N ALA A 1201 -11.26 10.34 33.55
CA ALA A 1201 -10.48 11.16 32.61
C ALA A 1201 -9.34 10.39 31.94
N GLY A 1202 -9.20 9.09 32.18
CA GLY A 1202 -8.14 8.28 31.59
C GLY A 1202 -6.72 8.75 31.92
N THR A 1203 -6.50 9.34 33.09
CA THR A 1203 -5.23 10.03 33.41
C THR A 1203 -4.52 9.39 34.61
N LEU A 1204 -3.24 9.05 34.45
CA LEU A 1204 -2.35 8.56 35.51
C LEU A 1204 -1.13 9.49 35.62
N SER A 1205 -0.91 10.10 36.78
CA SER A 1205 0.17 11.06 37.00
C SER A 1205 1.04 10.71 38.20
N PHE A 1206 2.33 11.01 38.10
CA PHE A 1206 3.35 10.77 39.12
C PHE A 1206 4.00 12.08 39.55
N TYR A 1207 4.27 12.20 40.85
CA TYR A 1207 4.82 13.39 41.49
C TYR A 1207 5.92 13.01 42.48
N SER A 1208 7.01 13.78 42.54
CA SER A 1208 7.95 13.76 43.67
C SER A 1208 7.40 14.63 44.81
N VAL A 1209 7.53 14.15 46.06
CA VAL A 1209 6.89 14.78 47.23
C VAL A 1209 7.94 15.31 48.20
N SER A 1210 8.34 16.58 48.05
CA SER A 1210 9.39 17.21 48.89
C SER A 1210 8.81 18.25 49.86
N SER A 1211 9.05 18.04 51.16
CA SER A 1211 8.57 18.92 52.25
C SER A 1211 7.08 19.28 52.15
N GLY A 1212 6.27 18.34 51.64
CA GLY A 1212 4.83 18.50 51.40
C GLY A 1212 4.42 19.15 50.07
N THR A 1213 5.38 19.68 49.30
CA THR A 1213 5.20 20.19 47.93
C THR A 1213 5.17 19.04 46.93
N LEU A 1214 4.33 19.14 45.91
CA LEU A 1214 4.21 18.16 44.83
C LEU A 1214 4.89 18.69 43.57
N THR A 1215 5.97 18.04 43.14
CA THR A 1215 6.65 18.33 41.88
C THR A 1215 6.21 17.29 40.85
N HIS A 1216 5.60 17.72 39.75
CA HIS A 1216 5.19 16.80 38.68
C HIS A 1216 6.42 16.11 38.05
N LEU A 1217 6.28 14.80 37.78
CA LEU A 1217 7.31 14.01 37.11
C LEU A 1217 6.85 13.53 35.73
N TYR A 1218 5.64 12.97 35.65
CA TYR A 1218 5.14 12.36 34.42
C TYR A 1218 3.61 12.20 34.47
N THR A 1219 2.95 12.30 33.31
CA THR A 1219 1.54 11.93 33.14
C THR A 1219 1.38 11.05 31.91
N TYR A 1220 0.54 10.02 32.05
CA TYR A 1220 0.12 9.13 30.99
C TYR A 1220 -1.40 9.23 30.78
N HIS A 1221 -1.83 9.29 29.52
CA HIS A 1221 -3.24 9.37 29.14
C HIS A 1221 -3.66 8.11 28.35
N THR A 1222 -4.75 7.48 28.76
CA THR A 1222 -5.36 6.32 28.08
C THR A 1222 -6.78 6.10 28.58
N THR A 1223 -7.68 5.61 27.72
CA THR A 1223 -8.99 5.14 28.19
C THR A 1223 -8.80 3.88 29.03
N PHE A 1224 -9.23 3.90 30.30
CA PHE A 1224 -9.19 2.69 31.13
C PHE A 1224 -10.46 1.85 30.94
N THR A 1225 -10.30 0.57 30.61
CA THR A 1225 -11.42 -0.34 30.27
C THR A 1225 -11.82 -1.31 31.38
N GLU A 1226 -10.92 -1.56 32.34
CA GLU A 1226 -11.10 -2.51 33.45
C GLU A 1226 -10.66 -1.83 34.77
N PRO A 1227 -11.10 -2.30 35.95
CA PRO A 1227 -10.61 -1.81 37.23
C PRO A 1227 -9.08 -1.98 37.39
N LEU A 1228 -8.41 -0.99 37.98
CA LEU A 1228 -6.96 -0.95 38.14
C LEU A 1228 -6.53 -1.35 39.55
N TYR A 1229 -5.58 -2.26 39.66
CA TYR A 1229 -4.96 -2.62 40.95
C TYR A 1229 -3.61 -1.93 41.13
N PRO A 1230 -3.42 -1.14 42.20
CA PRO A 1230 -2.10 -0.68 42.60
C PRO A 1230 -1.18 -1.88 42.91
N GLN A 1231 0.05 -1.82 42.42
CA GLN A 1231 1.04 -2.88 42.62
C GLN A 1231 2.45 -2.31 42.63
N PHE A 1232 3.31 -2.98 43.40
CA PHE A 1232 4.70 -2.63 43.62
C PHE A 1232 5.59 -3.82 43.29
N LYS A 1233 6.77 -3.58 42.72
CA LYS A 1233 7.86 -4.56 42.63
C LYS A 1233 9.11 -4.05 43.32
N ILE A 1234 9.88 -4.92 43.94
CA ILE A 1234 11.12 -4.60 44.67
C ILE A 1234 12.22 -5.54 44.19
N MET A 1235 13.31 -4.99 43.65
CA MET A 1235 14.47 -5.78 43.22
C MET A 1235 15.29 -6.21 44.44
N CYS A 1236 15.94 -7.38 44.35
CA CYS A 1236 17.03 -7.76 45.24
C CYS A 1236 18.37 -7.52 44.51
N ASP A 1237 19.23 -6.71 45.11
CA ASP A 1237 20.61 -6.52 44.68
C ASP A 1237 21.54 -7.24 45.67
N GLU A 1238 22.71 -7.67 45.20
CA GLU A 1238 23.69 -8.44 45.98
C GLU A 1238 24.44 -7.58 47.03
N SER A 1239 24.16 -6.27 47.06
CA SER A 1239 24.84 -5.21 47.81
C SER A 1239 24.20 -4.83 49.17
N GLU A 1240 23.48 -5.75 49.83
CA GLU A 1240 22.82 -5.56 51.15
C GLU A 1240 21.81 -4.40 51.29
N THR A 1241 21.45 -3.70 50.22
CA THR A 1241 20.49 -2.57 50.31
C THR A 1241 19.04 -3.06 50.48
N PHE A 1242 18.46 -2.86 51.66
CA PHE A 1242 17.07 -3.23 51.97
C PHE A 1242 16.06 -2.47 51.08
N GLY A 1243 15.55 -3.16 50.06
CA GLY A 1243 14.41 -2.71 49.27
C GLY A 1243 13.13 -2.71 50.10
N SER A 1244 12.46 -1.56 50.19
CA SER A 1244 11.20 -1.44 50.94
C SER A 1244 10.25 -0.43 50.30
N VAL A 1245 8.95 -0.65 50.51
CA VAL A 1245 7.88 0.21 50.04
C VAL A 1245 6.89 0.43 51.17
N LYS A 1246 6.49 1.68 51.41
CA LYS A 1246 5.54 2.06 52.45
C LYS A 1246 4.52 3.05 51.90
N ILE A 1247 3.25 2.68 51.96
CA ILE A 1247 2.13 3.55 51.64
C ILE A 1247 1.94 4.51 52.83
N GLN A 1248 1.96 5.81 52.58
CA GLN A 1248 1.77 6.82 53.62
C GLN A 1248 0.27 7.05 53.89
N THR A 1249 -0.07 7.31 55.15
CA THR A 1249 -1.42 7.75 55.56
C THR A 1249 -1.51 9.27 55.46
N LEU A 1250 -2.56 9.81 54.82
CA LEU A 1250 -2.59 11.18 54.27
C LEU A 1250 -3.65 12.12 54.85
#